data_AF-A0A3D4MID9-F1
#
_entry.id   AF-A0A3D4MID9-F1
#
_cell.length_a   1.000
_cell.length_b   1.000
_cell.length_c   1.000
_cell.angle_alpha   90.00
_cell.angle_beta   90.00
_cell.angle_gamma   90.00
#
_symmetry.space_group_name_H-M   'P 1'
#
loop_
_entity.id
_entity.type
_entity.pdbx_description
1 polymer ?
#
loop_
_entity_poly.entity_id
_entity_poly.type
_entity_poly.pdbx_seq_one_letter_code
_entity_poly.pdbx_strand_id
1 'polypeptide(L)'
;MKLKKLMLLGATTLLASTTILAGCSKKTETPTITPSESGSQGTSTITPSSSISSPVESSTAPVISIYTVSFNLNTGEELDPQKVKKGEAVAKPSNPSRSGYVFAGWYLDEECNNAYDFASPVNSDLILYAKWEEVKKDTYLLTIEYHIGEDVKYDVISNPKLVSFITPSFNDYTFIGYVDEAGADVSLDSVRALELTENKTIVLKAKFDKELEYVNVTLKNGEENNVERLVKGELLNNVVDPSKDGYLFEGWFESSEDTKAFDFSQTTIVSDITLVARFKEINKLNTTHFDNCLKKDGPLTENVLPSLGSPKVLVIPVNLDNTKKTDEVRNSIVKAFKGTEKETGWESVMTYYQKSSYNKLNLDFEVTEWFTPSKTASEYNRQYQDESANMPSDDILDEALTHFDSAYDFSDYDLDNDGYIDSVWLIYNSPVDYQSNDSFYWAFTTQTESTTTFDSKKASYYAFAGTDFITPNQEDASYDVSDLTYDAHTYIHETGHLLGLDDYYDYDSEQGALGGLYGADMMDYNIGDHGPINKMLLGWVDPCVVSETTTIRIDDFSTTGNVLLVTNKTLSSIYDEYFLIEFYNGSGLNNHDLQIINNINKDEATDAIGVRVTHVNATKKTQEEIDNDKSQSYFTGFKYNNSETDELFIDTMLQKKLTDEEKLEYFADQDALYTPTSNKFGIDVYQNYISDSLQKLFFTMTVDSMDETGATVTITFKSLAGSGSAVLPWI
;
A
#
# COMPACT_ATOMS: atom_id res chain seq x y z
N MET A 1 27.25 17.63 -17.83
CA MET A 1 27.26 17.25 -16.40
C MET A 1 27.01 18.46 -15.48
N LYS A 2 26.08 19.35 -15.83
CA LYS A 2 25.65 20.46 -14.96
C LYS A 2 24.14 20.60 -15.14
N LEU A 3 23.38 19.78 -14.41
CA LEU A 3 21.96 20.03 -14.24
C LEU A 3 21.81 20.98 -13.05
N LYS A 4 21.16 22.12 -13.27
CA LYS A 4 20.73 23.00 -12.20
C LYS A 4 19.69 22.26 -11.37
N LYS A 5 20.01 21.96 -10.11
CA LYS A 5 19.03 21.52 -9.11
C LYS A 5 18.61 22.74 -8.29
N LEU A 6 17.31 23.06 -8.28
CA LEU A 6 16.74 24.07 -7.39
C LEU A 6 15.94 23.35 -6.30
N MET A 7 16.36 23.56 -5.05
CA MET A 7 15.62 23.17 -3.87
C MET A 7 14.33 23.98 -3.74
N LEU A 8 13.23 23.32 -3.41
CA LEU A 8 12.03 24.01 -2.94
C LEU A 8 12.01 24.00 -1.41
N LEU A 9 12.53 25.10 -0.83
CA LEU A 9 12.01 25.65 0.42
C LEU A 9 10.65 26.30 0.11
N GLY A 10 9.60 25.89 0.81
CA GLY A 10 8.34 26.64 0.92
C GLY A 10 7.63 26.20 2.20
N ALA A 11 7.24 27.02 3.16
CA ALA A 11 7.40 28.45 3.38
C ALA A 11 7.38 28.71 4.90
N THR A 12 8.38 29.43 5.44
CA THR A 12 8.26 30.06 6.77
C THR A 12 7.77 31.49 6.63
N THR A 13 6.66 31.86 7.28
CA THR A 13 6.51 33.22 7.82
C THR A 13 6.01 33.22 9.28
N LEU A 14 6.77 33.98 10.06
CA LEU A 14 6.72 34.27 11.50
C LEU A 14 5.42 34.95 11.95
N LEU A 15 5.03 34.72 13.21
CA LEU A 15 4.78 35.80 14.18
C LEU A 15 4.97 35.30 15.63
N ALA A 16 5.99 35.83 16.29
CA ALA A 16 6.35 35.57 17.68
C ALA A 16 5.42 36.28 18.68
N SER A 17 5.32 35.76 19.91
CA SER A 17 5.67 36.54 21.11
C SER A 17 5.65 35.76 22.44
N THR A 18 6.74 35.96 23.18
CA THR A 18 6.88 36.16 24.64
C THR A 18 6.84 35.00 25.65
N THR A 19 8.06 34.52 25.96
CA THR A 19 8.78 34.60 27.26
C THR A 19 8.11 34.13 28.57
N ILE A 20 8.80 33.29 29.37
CA ILE A 20 9.53 33.66 30.61
C ILE A 20 9.91 32.43 31.52
N LEU A 21 11.21 32.38 31.89
CA LEU A 21 11.90 31.95 33.14
C LEU A 21 11.94 30.50 33.69
N ALA A 22 13.21 30.01 33.74
CA ALA A 22 14.01 29.61 34.92
C ALA A 22 13.71 28.32 35.71
N GLY A 23 14.68 27.38 35.66
CA GLY A 23 15.81 27.41 36.59
C GLY A 23 15.77 26.53 37.87
N CYS A 24 16.68 25.53 37.86
CA CYS A 24 17.57 25.12 38.97
C CYS A 24 17.11 24.18 40.13
N SER A 25 17.74 22.98 40.10
CA SER A 25 18.66 22.39 41.10
C SER A 25 18.19 21.59 42.34
N LYS A 26 18.76 20.37 42.42
CA LYS A 26 19.52 19.70 43.51
C LYS A 26 18.82 18.78 44.54
N LYS A 27 19.34 17.52 44.57
CA LYS A 27 19.87 16.67 45.69
C LYS A 27 18.89 16.35 46.87
N THR A 28 18.88 15.19 47.54
CA THR A 28 19.94 14.26 47.97
C THR A 28 19.33 13.00 48.64
N GLU A 29 20.12 11.91 48.66
CA GLU A 29 20.33 10.92 49.75
C GLU A 29 19.38 9.74 50.05
N THR A 30 20.00 8.56 49.96
CA THR A 30 19.69 7.23 50.55
C THR A 30 19.90 7.24 52.07
N PRO A 31 19.38 6.24 52.84
CA PRO A 31 20.27 5.14 53.26
C PRO A 31 19.61 3.74 53.39
N THR A 32 20.50 2.76 53.38
CA THR A 32 20.44 1.28 53.47
C THR A 32 19.93 0.74 54.83
N ILE A 33 19.56 -0.56 54.91
CA ILE A 33 20.10 -1.60 55.85
C ILE A 33 19.37 -2.97 55.65
N THR A 34 20.15 -4.05 55.44
CA THR A 34 19.89 -5.52 55.64
C THR A 34 20.64 -5.99 56.91
N PRO A 35 20.69 -7.27 57.44
CA PRO A 35 20.49 -8.60 56.80
C PRO A 35 19.96 -9.79 57.70
N SER A 36 19.83 -11.02 57.16
CA SER A 36 20.50 -12.26 57.68
C SER A 36 20.20 -13.57 56.91
N GLU A 37 21.27 -14.26 56.48
CA GLU A 37 21.67 -15.71 56.44
C GLU A 37 20.73 -16.84 56.97
N SER A 38 20.83 -18.16 56.67
CA SER A 38 21.73 -19.06 55.90
C SER A 38 21.14 -20.51 55.85
N GLY A 39 21.69 -21.42 55.04
CA GLY A 39 21.72 -22.88 55.32
C GLY A 39 21.60 -23.85 54.13
N SER A 40 22.60 -24.71 53.91
CA SER A 40 22.80 -25.60 52.73
C SER A 40 23.17 -27.05 53.12
N GLN A 41 23.15 -27.94 52.11
CA GLN A 41 23.79 -29.29 51.95
C GLN A 41 22.97 -30.53 52.39
N GLY A 42 22.98 -31.70 51.71
CA GLY A 42 23.64 -32.21 50.49
C GLY A 42 23.62 -33.76 50.41
N THR A 43 23.75 -34.34 49.20
CA THR A 43 24.30 -35.70 48.80
C THR A 43 23.62 -37.01 49.28
N SER A 44 23.75 -38.23 48.70
CA SER A 44 23.95 -38.87 47.37
C SER A 44 24.09 -40.42 47.61
N THR A 45 23.66 -41.32 46.68
CA THR A 45 24.34 -42.57 46.17
C THR A 45 23.52 -43.89 45.93
N ILE A 46 23.56 -44.34 44.66
CA ILE A 46 23.93 -45.67 44.05
C ILE A 46 22.98 -46.93 44.05
N THR A 47 22.95 -47.56 42.85
CA THR A 47 22.26 -48.72 42.20
C THR A 47 22.78 -50.14 42.58
N PRO A 48 22.18 -51.32 42.18
CA PRO A 48 22.44 -51.98 40.85
C PRO A 48 21.45 -53.05 40.25
N SER A 49 21.60 -53.32 38.92
CA SER A 49 21.60 -54.63 38.18
C SER A 49 20.38 -55.25 37.41
N SER A 50 20.51 -55.25 36.07
CA SER A 50 20.43 -56.32 35.01
C SER A 50 19.23 -57.29 34.76
N SER A 51 18.63 -57.23 33.54
CA SER A 51 18.73 -58.22 32.41
C SER A 51 17.42 -58.58 31.60
N ILE A 52 17.54 -58.51 30.24
CA ILE A 52 16.97 -59.35 29.14
C ILE A 52 15.57 -59.07 28.46
N SER A 53 15.64 -58.99 27.10
CA SER A 53 14.69 -59.32 26.00
C SER A 53 13.78 -58.23 25.37
N SER A 54 14.00 -57.99 24.06
CA SER A 54 13.12 -57.32 23.08
C SER A 54 12.05 -58.29 22.50
N PRO A 55 11.13 -57.85 21.61
CA PRO A 55 10.25 -56.67 21.67
C PRO A 55 8.76 -57.09 21.59
N VAL A 56 7.87 -56.26 22.14
CA VAL A 56 6.42 -56.32 21.86
C VAL A 56 5.99 -54.91 21.49
N GLU A 57 5.54 -54.72 20.26
CA GLU A 57 4.82 -53.50 19.85
C GLU A 57 3.54 -53.38 20.69
N SER A 58 3.51 -52.35 21.53
CA SER A 58 2.32 -51.89 22.23
C SER A 58 2.12 -50.42 21.86
N SER A 59 1.07 -50.16 21.09
CA SER A 59 0.51 -48.83 20.86
C SER A 59 0.29 -48.10 22.18
N THR A 60 1.01 -46.99 22.40
CA THR A 60 0.70 -46.01 23.44
C THR A 60 0.32 -44.70 22.76
N ALA A 61 -0.94 -44.29 22.94
CA ALA A 61 -1.42 -42.96 22.58
C ALA A 61 -0.56 -41.88 23.27
N PRO A 62 -0.29 -40.73 22.61
CA PRO A 62 0.52 -39.68 23.21
C PRO A 62 -0.17 -39.11 24.46
N VAL A 63 0.57 -39.04 25.57
CA VAL A 63 0.13 -38.34 26.79
C VAL A 63 0.16 -36.84 26.49
N ILE A 64 -1.02 -36.25 26.28
CA ILE A 64 -1.17 -34.81 26.08
C ILE A 64 -0.96 -34.11 27.43
N SER A 65 0.03 -33.22 27.52
CA SER A 65 0.21 -32.33 28.67
C SER A 65 -0.70 -31.10 28.49
N ILE A 66 -1.47 -30.73 29.52
CA ILE A 66 -2.37 -29.58 29.52
C ILE A 66 -1.92 -28.64 30.65
N TYR A 67 -1.80 -27.34 30.34
CA TYR A 67 -1.43 -26.28 31.28
C TYR A 67 -2.61 -25.33 31.51
N THR A 68 -2.62 -24.69 32.68
CA THR A 68 -3.64 -23.73 33.13
C THR A 68 -3.10 -22.31 33.06
N VAL A 69 -3.84 -21.42 32.41
CA VAL A 69 -3.57 -19.98 32.35
C VAL A 69 -4.65 -19.26 33.15
N SER A 70 -4.23 -18.56 34.21
CA SER A 70 -5.12 -17.75 35.05
C SER A 70 -4.98 -16.26 34.70
N PHE A 71 -6.04 -15.49 34.90
CA PHE A 71 -6.10 -14.07 34.53
C PHE A 71 -6.48 -13.23 35.75
N ASN A 72 -5.53 -12.48 36.29
CA ASN A 72 -5.71 -11.60 37.43
C ASN A 72 -5.91 -10.14 36.98
N LEU A 73 -6.99 -9.51 37.43
CA LEU A 73 -7.36 -8.16 36.99
C LEU A 73 -6.57 -7.04 37.67
N ASN A 74 -5.65 -7.34 38.59
CA ASN A 74 -4.95 -6.34 39.42
C ASN A 74 -5.93 -5.41 40.19
N THR A 75 -7.14 -5.90 40.45
CA THR A 75 -8.20 -5.24 41.22
C THR A 75 -8.66 -6.06 42.42
N GLY A 76 -8.11 -7.28 42.61
CA GLY A 76 -8.60 -8.27 43.57
C GLY A 76 -9.61 -9.28 42.99
N GLU A 77 -9.92 -9.16 41.69
CA GLU A 77 -10.78 -10.08 40.93
C GLU A 77 -9.96 -10.87 39.88
N GLU A 78 -10.47 -12.02 39.45
CA GLU A 78 -9.85 -12.89 38.45
C GLU A 78 -10.89 -13.35 37.42
N LEU A 79 -10.49 -13.58 36.16
CA LEU A 79 -11.34 -14.23 35.16
C LEU A 79 -11.22 -15.76 35.24
N ASP A 80 -12.18 -16.46 34.63
CA ASP A 80 -12.13 -17.91 34.54
C ASP A 80 -10.84 -18.39 33.85
N PRO A 81 -10.09 -19.33 34.46
CA PRO A 81 -8.84 -19.80 33.91
C PRO A 81 -9.07 -20.70 32.70
N GLN A 82 -8.15 -20.62 31.73
CA GLN A 82 -8.17 -21.44 30.53
C GLN A 82 -7.21 -22.61 30.62
N LYS A 83 -7.56 -23.72 29.95
CA LYS A 83 -6.70 -24.91 29.85
C LYS A 83 -6.30 -25.14 28.40
N VAL A 84 -5.00 -25.24 28.15
CA VAL A 84 -4.43 -25.38 26.80
C VAL A 84 -3.42 -26.51 26.75
N LYS A 85 -3.28 -27.17 25.59
CA LYS A 85 -2.25 -28.21 25.45
C LYS A 85 -0.86 -27.57 25.43
N LYS A 86 0.14 -28.31 25.89
CA LYS A 86 1.55 -27.90 25.79
C LYS A 86 1.89 -27.53 24.35
N GLY A 87 2.40 -26.32 24.16
CA GLY A 87 2.80 -25.80 22.86
C GLY A 87 1.69 -25.10 22.08
N GLU A 88 0.43 -25.14 22.54
CA GLU A 88 -0.66 -24.33 21.98
C GLU A 88 -0.69 -22.95 22.65
N ALA A 89 -1.18 -21.96 21.92
CA ALA A 89 -1.45 -20.62 22.42
C ALA A 89 -2.76 -20.59 23.24
N VAL A 90 -2.84 -19.68 24.22
CA VAL A 90 -4.08 -19.42 24.98
C VAL A 90 -4.93 -18.39 24.27
N ALA A 91 -6.25 -18.60 24.23
CA ALA A 91 -7.14 -17.63 23.62
C ALA A 91 -7.19 -16.37 24.49
N LYS A 92 -6.97 -15.21 23.87
CA LYS A 92 -7.07 -13.93 24.57
C LYS A 92 -8.50 -13.72 25.09
N PRO A 93 -8.71 -13.49 26.40
CA PRO A 93 -10.04 -13.18 26.91
C PRO A 93 -10.48 -11.80 26.43
N SER A 94 -11.79 -11.54 26.48
CA SER A 94 -12.32 -10.20 26.30
C SER A 94 -11.61 -9.21 27.23
N ASN A 95 -11.30 -8.02 26.74
CA ASN A 95 -10.64 -7.00 27.57
C ASN A 95 -11.53 -6.70 28.79
N PRO A 96 -10.98 -6.77 30.01
CA PRO A 96 -11.74 -6.43 31.20
C PRO A 96 -12.03 -4.93 31.26
N SER A 97 -13.05 -4.54 32.01
CA SER A 97 -13.43 -3.14 32.21
C SER A 97 -13.21 -2.69 33.65
N ARG A 98 -12.64 -1.49 33.84
CA ARG A 98 -12.47 -0.85 35.15
C ARG A 98 -12.90 0.62 35.07
N SER A 99 -13.80 1.02 35.96
CA SER A 99 -14.30 2.40 35.99
C SER A 99 -13.17 3.42 36.20
N GLY A 100 -13.04 4.38 35.28
CA GLY A 100 -12.03 5.45 35.32
C GLY A 100 -10.66 5.12 34.72
N TYR A 101 -10.49 3.92 34.14
CA TYR A 101 -9.21 3.45 33.60
C TYR A 101 -9.37 2.75 32.24
N VAL A 102 -8.35 2.85 31.38
CA VAL A 102 -8.19 2.12 30.12
C VAL A 102 -7.39 0.84 30.38
N PHE A 103 -7.86 -0.30 29.87
CA PHE A 103 -7.12 -1.56 29.92
C PHE A 103 -5.96 -1.52 28.90
N ALA A 104 -4.73 -1.60 29.38
CA ALA A 104 -3.51 -1.44 28.57
C ALA A 104 -2.85 -2.77 28.15
N GLY A 105 -3.33 -3.92 28.67
CA GLY A 105 -2.84 -5.24 28.25
C GLY A 105 -2.66 -6.24 29.40
N TRP A 106 -2.23 -7.45 29.04
CA TRP A 106 -1.94 -8.55 29.97
C TRP A 106 -0.43 -8.75 30.11
N TYR A 107 0.04 -8.99 31.33
CA TYR A 107 1.46 -9.03 31.68
C TYR A 107 1.80 -10.28 32.50
N LEU A 108 3.05 -10.74 32.44
CA LEU A 108 3.54 -11.92 33.18
C LEU A 108 3.88 -11.63 34.65
N ASP A 109 3.96 -10.36 35.03
CA ASP A 109 4.23 -9.88 36.39
C ASP A 109 3.17 -8.90 36.87
N GLU A 110 2.93 -8.89 38.18
CA GLU A 110 1.93 -8.04 38.83
C GLU A 110 2.22 -6.55 38.62
N GLU A 111 3.50 -6.18 38.56
CA GLU A 111 3.98 -4.82 38.28
C GLU A 111 3.82 -4.37 36.82
N CYS A 112 3.36 -5.26 35.94
CA CYS A 112 3.08 -5.00 34.53
C CYS A 112 4.30 -4.51 33.71
N ASN A 113 5.47 -5.11 33.92
CA ASN A 113 6.69 -4.79 33.17
C ASN A 113 6.91 -5.68 31.94
N ASN A 114 6.46 -6.94 31.96
CA ASN A 114 6.65 -7.92 30.89
C ASN A 114 5.31 -8.26 30.23
N ALA A 115 5.03 -7.64 29.09
CA ALA A 115 3.78 -7.88 28.36
C ALA A 115 3.72 -9.34 27.86
N TYR A 116 2.55 -9.96 27.97
CA TYR A 116 2.31 -11.31 27.46
C TYR A 116 1.82 -11.25 26.01
N ASP A 117 2.51 -11.99 25.15
CA ASP A 117 2.09 -12.21 23.77
C ASP A 117 1.21 -13.47 23.67
N PHE A 118 -0.04 -13.29 23.26
CA PHE A 118 -1.00 -14.39 23.12
C PHE A 118 -0.68 -15.33 21.94
N ALA A 119 0.25 -14.98 21.05
CA ALA A 119 0.79 -15.91 20.05
C ALA A 119 1.87 -16.84 20.63
N SER A 120 2.40 -16.55 21.83
CA SER A 120 3.44 -17.37 22.45
C SER A 120 2.87 -18.71 22.95
N PRO A 121 3.60 -19.83 22.72
CA PRO A 121 3.15 -21.16 23.14
C PRO A 121 3.17 -21.31 24.66
N VAL A 122 2.12 -21.88 25.24
CA VAL A 122 2.03 -22.16 26.67
C VAL A 122 2.76 -23.47 26.99
N ASN A 123 3.83 -23.37 27.77
CA ASN A 123 4.71 -24.49 28.11
C ASN A 123 4.75 -24.84 29.61
N SER A 124 4.05 -24.07 30.44
CA SER A 124 3.80 -24.30 31.87
C SER A 124 2.56 -23.53 32.31
N ASP A 125 2.05 -23.80 33.51
CA ASP A 125 1.03 -22.95 34.12
C ASP A 125 1.57 -21.53 34.32
N LEU A 126 0.73 -20.51 34.10
CA LEU A 126 1.10 -19.10 34.27
C LEU A 126 -0.11 -18.22 34.65
N ILE A 127 0.17 -17.07 35.27
CA ILE A 127 -0.82 -16.06 35.66
C ILE A 127 -0.56 -14.80 34.84
N LEU A 128 -1.61 -14.22 34.25
CA LEU A 128 -1.56 -12.98 33.49
C LEU A 128 -2.23 -11.84 34.25
N TYR A 129 -1.53 -10.72 34.39
CA TYR A 129 -1.96 -9.55 35.17
C TYR A 129 -2.40 -8.41 34.26
N ALA A 130 -3.55 -7.79 34.57
CA ALA A 130 -4.11 -6.67 33.81
C ALA A 130 -3.42 -5.34 34.13
N LYS A 131 -3.05 -4.56 33.11
CA LYS A 131 -2.56 -3.18 33.26
C LYS A 131 -3.67 -2.17 33.01
N TRP A 132 -3.67 -1.08 33.78
CA TRP A 132 -4.69 -0.02 33.75
C TRP A 132 -4.06 1.38 33.67
N GLU A 133 -4.61 2.25 32.83
CA GLU A 133 -4.18 3.65 32.66
C GLU A 133 -5.33 4.63 32.97
N GLU A 134 -5.11 5.63 33.82
CA GLU A 134 -6.17 6.55 34.27
C GLU A 134 -6.60 7.55 33.18
N VAL A 135 -7.91 7.75 33.00
CA VAL A 135 -8.47 8.63 31.95
C VAL A 135 -8.51 10.10 32.42
N LYS A 136 -7.98 11.04 31.63
CA LYS A 136 -8.02 12.50 31.89
C LYS A 136 -9.33 13.16 31.42
N LYS A 137 -9.71 14.28 32.06
CA LYS A 137 -11.10 14.72 32.33
C LYS A 137 -11.80 15.66 31.30
N ASP A 138 -11.35 15.72 30.05
CA ASP A 138 -11.89 16.68 29.05
C ASP A 138 -12.61 16.03 27.84
N THR A 139 -13.12 14.81 28.00
CA THR A 139 -13.89 14.10 26.95
C THR A 139 -15.30 13.82 27.43
N TYR A 140 -16.33 14.24 26.69
CA TYR A 140 -17.72 13.87 26.97
C TYR A 140 -17.98 12.42 26.55
N LEU A 141 -18.72 11.68 27.36
CA LEU A 141 -18.97 10.25 27.18
C LEU A 141 -20.43 9.98 26.84
N LEU A 142 -20.66 9.08 25.89
CA LEU A 142 -21.96 8.46 25.66
C LEU A 142 -21.97 7.08 26.31
N THR A 143 -22.91 6.87 27.22
CA THR A 143 -23.21 5.55 27.81
C THR A 143 -24.42 4.97 27.11
N ILE A 144 -24.30 3.77 26.56
CA ILE A 144 -25.42 3.02 25.99
C ILE A 144 -25.75 1.88 26.95
N GLU A 145 -27.01 1.80 27.36
CA GLU A 145 -27.54 0.77 28.24
C GLU A 145 -28.45 -0.16 27.44
N TYR A 146 -28.03 -1.41 27.24
CA TYR A 146 -28.79 -2.41 26.50
C TYR A 146 -29.58 -3.30 27.47
N HIS A 147 -30.90 -3.39 27.27
CA HIS A 147 -31.77 -4.30 28.01
C HIS A 147 -32.09 -5.50 27.10
N ILE A 148 -31.60 -6.68 27.45
CA ILE A 148 -31.75 -7.92 26.68
C ILE A 148 -32.48 -8.93 27.56
N GLY A 149 -33.81 -8.96 27.49
CA GLY A 149 -34.61 -9.71 28.45
C GLY A 149 -34.45 -9.14 29.86
N GLU A 150 -33.95 -9.94 30.80
CA GLU A 150 -33.64 -9.50 32.18
C GLU A 150 -32.19 -8.99 32.34
N ASP A 151 -31.33 -9.19 31.34
CA ASP A 151 -29.92 -8.79 31.39
C ASP A 151 -29.75 -7.32 30.98
N VAL A 152 -28.87 -6.60 31.67
CA VAL A 152 -28.47 -5.23 31.32
C VAL A 152 -26.97 -5.19 31.01
N LYS A 153 -26.61 -4.64 29.84
CA LYS A 153 -25.23 -4.42 29.41
C LYS A 153 -24.97 -2.94 29.14
N TYR A 154 -23.71 -2.53 29.22
CA TYR A 154 -23.32 -1.14 29.03
C TYR A 154 -22.14 -1.02 28.07
N ASP A 155 -22.21 -0.06 27.15
CA ASP A 155 -21.07 0.47 26.41
C ASP A 155 -20.81 1.91 26.83
N VAL A 156 -19.55 2.27 27.04
CA VAL A 156 -19.13 3.66 27.29
C VAL A 156 -18.16 4.07 26.19
N ILE A 157 -18.56 5.05 25.40
CA ILE A 157 -17.85 5.46 24.19
C ILE A 157 -17.59 6.96 24.16
N SER A 158 -16.43 7.35 23.64
CA SER A 158 -16.01 8.75 23.47
C SER A 158 -16.42 9.34 22.11
N ASN A 159 -16.73 8.50 21.12
CA ASN A 159 -17.19 8.93 19.80
C ASN A 159 -18.38 8.07 19.32
N PRO A 160 -19.61 8.64 19.26
CA PRO A 160 -20.80 7.93 18.78
C PRO A 160 -20.69 7.38 17.35
N LYS A 161 -19.87 7.98 16.47
CA LYS A 161 -19.74 7.54 15.07
C LYS A 161 -19.11 6.15 14.92
N LEU A 162 -18.24 5.77 15.85
CA LEU A 162 -17.46 4.52 15.79
C LEU A 162 -18.11 3.38 16.59
N VAL A 163 -19.35 3.55 17.05
CA VAL A 163 -20.02 2.53 17.87
C VAL A 163 -20.47 1.32 17.03
N SER A 164 -20.07 0.15 17.50
CA SER A 164 -20.64 -1.13 17.10
C SER A 164 -21.71 -1.53 18.12
N PHE A 165 -22.93 -1.77 17.67
CA PHE A 165 -24.04 -2.11 18.56
C PHE A 165 -24.09 -3.62 18.80
N ILE A 166 -24.45 -3.99 20.03
CA ILE A 166 -24.69 -5.39 20.36
C ILE A 166 -25.84 -5.91 19.49
N THR A 167 -25.72 -7.13 18.96
CA THR A 167 -26.84 -7.85 18.32
C THR A 167 -27.19 -9.04 19.22
N PRO A 168 -28.20 -8.90 20.09
CA PRO A 168 -28.48 -9.90 21.11
C PRO A 168 -29.22 -11.11 20.53
N SER A 169 -28.99 -12.28 21.13
CA SER A 169 -29.68 -13.53 20.80
C SER A 169 -30.59 -13.95 21.96
N PHE A 170 -31.83 -14.34 21.69
CA PHE A 170 -32.77 -14.80 22.72
C PHE A 170 -33.55 -16.05 22.26
N ASN A 171 -33.13 -17.23 22.73
CA ASN A 171 -33.78 -18.52 22.42
C ASN A 171 -34.04 -18.74 20.91
N ASP A 172 -35.29 -19.05 20.54
CA ASP A 172 -35.80 -19.23 19.18
C ASP A 172 -36.43 -17.95 18.61
N TYR A 173 -36.19 -16.79 19.23
CA TYR A 173 -36.69 -15.50 18.78
C TYR A 173 -35.62 -14.73 18.02
N THR A 174 -36.07 -13.97 17.03
CA THR A 174 -35.21 -13.15 16.18
C THR A 174 -35.13 -11.74 16.73
N PHE A 175 -33.92 -11.22 16.89
CA PHE A 175 -33.71 -9.81 17.19
C PHE A 175 -34.07 -8.95 15.99
N ILE A 176 -34.98 -8.00 16.20
CA ILE A 176 -35.53 -7.13 15.14
C ILE A 176 -35.21 -5.64 15.36
N GLY A 177 -34.28 -5.34 16.28
CA GLY A 177 -33.82 -3.98 16.55
C GLY A 177 -34.05 -3.54 17.99
N TYR A 178 -33.83 -2.25 18.24
CA TYR A 178 -33.93 -1.65 19.57
C TYR A 178 -35.14 -0.73 19.67
N VAL A 179 -35.75 -0.68 20.85
CA VAL A 179 -36.72 0.35 21.22
C VAL A 179 -36.21 1.16 22.40
N ASP A 180 -36.67 2.40 22.53
CA ASP A 180 -36.34 3.25 23.68
C ASP A 180 -37.12 2.82 24.94
N GLU A 181 -36.96 3.58 26.02
CA GLU A 181 -37.69 3.30 27.27
C GLU A 181 -39.21 3.33 27.11
N ALA A 182 -39.71 4.17 26.20
CA ALA A 182 -41.13 4.36 25.89
C ALA A 182 -41.67 3.31 24.90
N GLY A 183 -40.80 2.47 24.33
CA GLY A 183 -41.15 1.43 23.37
C GLY A 183 -41.22 1.90 21.91
N ALA A 184 -40.66 3.07 21.59
CA ALA A 184 -40.53 3.54 20.21
C ALA A 184 -39.27 2.97 19.55
N ASP A 185 -39.35 2.58 18.27
CA ASP A 185 -38.21 2.04 17.53
C ASP A 185 -37.06 3.06 17.44
N VAL A 186 -35.83 2.60 17.71
CA VAL A 186 -34.61 3.41 17.69
C VAL A 186 -33.81 3.10 16.43
N SER A 187 -33.55 4.12 15.63
CA SER A 187 -32.59 4.07 14.52
C SER A 187 -31.16 4.15 15.04
N LEU A 188 -30.33 3.17 14.69
CA LEU A 188 -28.92 3.12 15.08
C LEU A 188 -28.09 4.23 14.42
N ASP A 189 -28.45 4.64 13.20
CA ASP A 189 -27.80 5.76 12.51
C ASP A 189 -28.06 7.09 13.22
N SER A 190 -29.25 7.25 13.81
CA SER A 190 -29.57 8.42 14.62
C SER A 190 -28.74 8.49 15.91
N VAL A 191 -28.31 7.34 16.44
CA VAL A 191 -27.40 7.29 17.60
C VAL A 191 -25.96 7.62 17.16
N ARG A 192 -25.52 7.12 16.00
CA ARG A 192 -24.20 7.43 15.43
C ARG A 192 -24.03 8.90 15.03
N ALA A 193 -25.12 9.57 14.67
CA ALA A 193 -25.14 10.98 14.29
C ALA A 193 -25.15 11.97 15.48
N LEU A 194 -25.05 11.50 16.73
CA LEU A 194 -25.10 12.38 17.90
C LEU A 194 -23.82 13.20 18.07
N GLU A 195 -23.99 14.52 18.20
CA GLU A 195 -22.96 15.43 18.68
C GLU A 195 -23.07 15.58 20.20
N LEU A 196 -22.00 15.24 20.94
CA LEU A 196 -21.98 15.29 22.40
C LEU A 196 -21.49 16.65 22.90
N THR A 197 -22.35 17.37 23.61
CA THR A 197 -22.01 18.61 24.32
C THR A 197 -21.96 18.44 25.84
N GLU A 198 -22.40 17.28 26.31
CA GLU A 198 -22.35 16.81 27.69
C GLU A 198 -22.35 15.27 27.72
N ASN A 199 -22.05 14.68 28.88
CA ASN A 199 -22.19 13.23 29.04
C ASN A 199 -23.66 12.83 28.87
N LYS A 200 -23.92 11.82 28.04
CA LYS A 200 -25.27 11.39 27.70
C LYS A 200 -25.45 9.90 27.96
N THR A 201 -26.65 9.49 28.34
CA THR A 201 -27.02 8.07 28.46
C THR A 201 -28.21 7.76 27.57
N ILE A 202 -28.15 6.65 26.82
CA ILE A 202 -29.24 6.16 25.97
C ILE A 202 -29.57 4.74 26.38
N VAL A 203 -30.85 4.47 26.59
CA VAL A 203 -31.34 3.12 26.94
C VAL A 203 -31.98 2.49 25.70
N LEU A 204 -31.48 1.31 25.33
CA LEU A 204 -31.92 0.52 24.19
C LEU A 204 -32.46 -0.83 24.68
N LYS A 205 -33.74 -1.09 24.50
CA LYS A 205 -34.37 -2.37 24.83
C LYS A 205 -34.47 -3.23 23.58
N ALA A 206 -33.90 -4.43 23.63
CA ALA A 206 -33.89 -5.35 22.51
C ALA A 206 -35.31 -5.86 22.21
N LYS A 207 -35.73 -5.71 20.95
CA LYS A 207 -37.02 -6.15 20.44
C LYS A 207 -36.84 -7.48 19.72
N PHE A 208 -37.70 -8.46 20.04
CA PHE A 208 -37.62 -9.81 19.49
C PHE A 208 -38.97 -10.28 18.95
N ASP A 209 -38.98 -11.07 17.86
CA ASP A 209 -40.18 -11.68 17.27
C ASP A 209 -40.00 -13.20 17.04
N LYS A 210 -41.06 -13.98 17.32
CA LYS A 210 -41.11 -15.45 17.23
C LYS A 210 -41.77 -15.95 15.94
N GLU A 211 -42.53 -15.11 15.24
CA GLU A 211 -43.41 -15.54 14.13
C GLU A 211 -42.84 -15.22 12.74
N LEU A 212 -41.58 -14.80 12.63
CA LEU A 212 -40.98 -14.46 11.35
C LEU A 212 -40.68 -15.71 10.51
N GLU A 213 -41.32 -15.77 9.35
CA GLU A 213 -40.99 -16.73 8.29
C GLU A 213 -39.74 -16.24 7.53
N TYR A 214 -38.89 -17.17 7.14
CA TYR A 214 -37.64 -16.89 6.42
C TYR A 214 -37.67 -17.43 5.01
N VAL A 215 -36.88 -16.80 4.16
CA VAL A 215 -36.60 -17.23 2.79
C VAL A 215 -35.09 -17.22 2.53
N ASN A 216 -34.63 -18.10 1.66
CA ASN A 216 -33.24 -18.17 1.24
C ASN A 216 -33.07 -17.57 -0.16
N VAL A 217 -32.04 -16.75 -0.33
CA VAL A 217 -31.60 -16.22 -1.62
C VAL A 217 -30.29 -16.88 -1.96
N THR A 218 -30.29 -17.72 -2.99
CA THR A 218 -29.08 -18.35 -3.49
C THR A 218 -28.51 -17.52 -4.63
N LEU A 219 -27.35 -16.90 -4.44
CA LEU A 219 -26.61 -16.15 -5.44
C LEU A 219 -25.54 -17.07 -6.06
N LYS A 220 -25.64 -17.33 -7.37
CA LYS A 220 -24.71 -18.20 -8.11
C LYS A 220 -23.86 -17.38 -9.07
N ASN A 221 -22.55 -17.28 -8.81
CA ASN A 221 -21.63 -16.54 -9.69
C ASN A 221 -20.78 -17.45 -10.60
N GLY A 222 -20.89 -18.78 -10.45
CA GLY A 222 -20.18 -19.77 -11.26
C GLY A 222 -18.94 -20.37 -10.59
N GLU A 223 -18.33 -19.68 -9.61
CA GLU A 223 -17.18 -20.17 -8.83
C GLU A 223 -17.57 -20.51 -7.38
N GLU A 224 -18.46 -19.70 -6.79
CA GLU A 224 -19.03 -19.91 -5.46
C GLU A 224 -20.55 -19.67 -5.45
N ASN A 225 -21.24 -20.29 -4.49
CA ASN A 225 -22.65 -20.01 -4.23
C ASN A 225 -22.75 -19.38 -2.85
N ASN A 226 -23.24 -18.13 -2.78
CA ASN A 226 -23.60 -17.52 -1.52
C ASN A 226 -25.09 -17.78 -1.23
N VAL A 227 -25.43 -18.05 0.03
CA VAL A 227 -26.82 -18.24 0.47
C VAL A 227 -27.11 -17.24 1.57
N GLU A 228 -27.86 -16.20 1.21
CA GLU A 228 -28.34 -15.19 2.15
C GLU A 228 -29.70 -15.60 2.69
N ARG A 229 -29.92 -15.40 3.99
CA ARG A 229 -31.19 -15.72 4.65
C ARG A 229 -31.82 -14.44 5.20
N LEU A 230 -33.03 -14.12 4.71
CA LEU A 230 -33.76 -12.91 5.10
C LEU A 230 -35.18 -13.20 5.55
N VAL A 231 -35.77 -12.22 6.26
CA VAL A 231 -37.17 -12.28 6.66
C VAL A 231 -38.05 -12.16 5.42
N LYS A 232 -39.06 -13.02 5.33
CA LYS A 232 -39.98 -13.06 4.21
C LYS A 232 -40.68 -11.71 4.02
N GLY A 233 -40.54 -11.14 2.84
CA GLY A 233 -41.10 -9.84 2.46
C GLY A 233 -40.15 -8.66 2.61
N GLU A 234 -38.88 -8.88 2.99
CA GLU A 234 -37.85 -7.84 2.99
C GLU A 234 -37.11 -7.75 1.64
N LEU A 235 -36.42 -6.62 1.45
CA LEU A 235 -35.45 -6.41 0.36
C LEU A 235 -34.10 -7.02 0.78
N LEU A 236 -33.37 -7.60 -0.17
CA LEU A 236 -31.98 -8.00 0.05
C LEU A 236 -31.06 -6.82 -0.31
N ASN A 237 -30.35 -6.28 0.68
CA ASN A 237 -29.43 -5.15 0.52
C ASN A 237 -27.97 -5.62 0.55
N ASN A 238 -27.04 -4.78 0.07
CA ASN A 238 -25.59 -5.02 0.07
C ASN A 238 -25.15 -6.26 -0.72
N VAL A 239 -25.84 -6.55 -1.83
CA VAL A 239 -25.42 -7.61 -2.75
C VAL A 239 -24.14 -7.14 -3.46
N VAL A 240 -23.04 -7.86 -3.25
CA VAL A 240 -21.77 -7.62 -3.96
C VAL A 240 -21.87 -8.23 -5.36
N ASP A 241 -21.61 -7.42 -6.37
CA ASP A 241 -21.59 -7.88 -7.75
C ASP A 241 -20.32 -8.70 -8.01
N PRO A 242 -20.44 -9.90 -8.60
CA PRO A 242 -19.30 -10.76 -8.84
C PRO A 242 -18.53 -10.26 -10.07
N SER A 243 -17.21 -10.22 -9.96
CA SER A 243 -16.34 -9.98 -11.11
C SER A 243 -15.81 -11.28 -11.69
N LYS A 244 -15.56 -11.27 -12.99
CA LYS A 244 -14.98 -12.40 -13.72
C LYS A 244 -14.07 -11.87 -14.81
N ASP A 245 -12.80 -12.24 -14.74
CA ASP A 245 -11.76 -11.71 -15.63
C ASP A 245 -12.08 -11.91 -17.13
N GLY A 246 -12.21 -10.80 -17.87
CA GLY A 246 -12.61 -10.70 -19.28
C GLY A 246 -14.07 -10.94 -19.59
N TYR A 247 -14.93 -10.83 -18.59
CA TYR A 247 -16.36 -10.86 -18.79
C TYR A 247 -17.01 -9.64 -18.12
N LEU A 248 -17.92 -9.00 -18.84
CA LEU A 248 -18.87 -8.02 -18.33
C LEU A 248 -19.91 -8.72 -17.46
N PHE A 249 -20.05 -8.32 -16.20
CA PHE A 249 -21.21 -8.70 -15.39
C PHE A 249 -22.46 -7.95 -15.87
N GLU A 250 -23.46 -8.68 -16.36
CA GLU A 250 -24.71 -8.11 -16.91
C GLU A 250 -25.83 -8.02 -15.85
N GLY A 251 -25.57 -8.46 -14.61
CA GLY A 251 -26.53 -8.48 -13.52
C GLY A 251 -26.92 -9.88 -13.04
N TRP A 252 -27.79 -9.89 -12.03
CA TRP A 252 -28.38 -11.10 -11.44
C TRP A 252 -29.70 -11.44 -12.14
N PHE A 253 -29.93 -12.70 -12.49
CA PHE A 253 -31.14 -13.13 -13.19
C PHE A 253 -31.76 -14.36 -12.53
N GLU A 254 -33.09 -14.43 -12.47
CA GLU A 254 -33.80 -15.62 -11.98
C GLU A 254 -33.65 -16.80 -12.94
N SER A 255 -33.54 -16.51 -14.25
CA SER A 255 -33.34 -17.50 -15.29
C SER A 255 -32.35 -17.05 -16.37
N SER A 256 -31.78 -18.02 -17.09
CA SER A 256 -30.93 -17.76 -18.26
C SER A 256 -31.68 -17.17 -19.46
N GLU A 257 -33.01 -17.22 -19.46
CA GLU A 257 -33.86 -16.71 -20.55
C GLU A 257 -34.35 -15.28 -20.30
N ASP A 258 -34.17 -14.77 -19.07
CA ASP A 258 -34.66 -13.45 -18.69
C ASP A 258 -33.91 -12.35 -19.45
N THR A 259 -34.64 -11.33 -19.89
CA THR A 259 -34.08 -10.17 -20.62
C THR A 259 -33.84 -8.96 -19.73
N LYS A 260 -34.19 -9.04 -18.45
CA LYS A 260 -34.00 -7.99 -17.45
C LYS A 260 -33.40 -8.60 -16.19
N ALA A 261 -32.42 -7.91 -15.62
CA ALA A 261 -31.83 -8.28 -14.35
C ALA A 261 -32.83 -8.08 -13.20
N PHE A 262 -32.59 -8.80 -12.11
CA PHE A 262 -33.33 -8.71 -10.87
C PHE A 262 -33.05 -7.37 -10.19
N ASP A 263 -34.11 -6.68 -9.77
CA ASP A 263 -34.03 -5.36 -9.12
C ASP A 263 -34.17 -5.51 -7.61
N PHE A 264 -33.04 -5.54 -6.90
CA PHE A 264 -32.97 -5.65 -5.45
C PHE A 264 -33.56 -4.44 -4.71
N SER A 265 -33.66 -3.27 -5.36
CA SER A 265 -34.16 -2.05 -4.72
C SER A 265 -35.68 -1.99 -4.66
N GLN A 266 -36.37 -2.76 -5.51
CA GLN A 266 -37.84 -2.73 -5.62
C GLN A 266 -38.51 -4.08 -5.36
N THR A 267 -37.76 -5.18 -5.36
CA THR A 267 -38.33 -6.53 -5.28
C THR A 267 -38.13 -7.14 -3.90
N THR A 268 -39.21 -7.22 -3.13
CA THR A 268 -39.24 -7.94 -1.84
C THR A 268 -39.28 -9.45 -2.06
N ILE A 269 -38.59 -10.21 -1.20
CA ILE A 269 -38.42 -11.65 -1.40
C ILE A 269 -39.38 -12.40 -0.49
N VAL A 270 -40.39 -13.00 -1.10
CA VAL A 270 -41.51 -13.67 -0.39
C VAL A 270 -41.44 -15.20 -0.43
N SER A 271 -40.47 -15.76 -1.15
CA SER A 271 -40.17 -17.19 -1.21
C SER A 271 -38.70 -17.40 -1.52
N ASP A 272 -38.19 -18.61 -1.28
CA ASP A 272 -36.84 -19.00 -1.70
C ASP A 272 -36.62 -18.70 -3.19
N ILE A 273 -35.49 -18.09 -3.51
CA ILE A 273 -35.14 -17.66 -4.87
C ILE A 273 -33.68 -18.01 -5.16
N THR A 274 -33.38 -18.29 -6.42
CA THR A 274 -32.01 -18.44 -6.91
C THR A 274 -31.77 -17.43 -8.00
N LEU A 275 -30.72 -16.64 -7.86
CA LEU A 275 -30.27 -15.69 -8.86
C LEU A 275 -28.92 -16.12 -9.40
N VAL A 276 -28.75 -16.01 -10.71
CA VAL A 276 -27.55 -16.42 -11.43
C VAL A 276 -26.91 -15.17 -12.02
N ALA A 277 -25.63 -15.00 -11.76
CA ALA A 277 -24.81 -13.98 -12.38
C ALA A 277 -24.72 -14.26 -13.89
N ARG A 278 -24.99 -13.24 -14.70
CA ARG A 278 -24.78 -13.32 -16.14
C ARG A 278 -23.54 -12.54 -16.53
N PHE A 279 -22.78 -13.14 -17.42
CA PHE A 279 -21.51 -12.63 -17.88
C PHE A 279 -21.48 -12.60 -19.40
N LYS A 280 -21.09 -11.46 -19.98
CA LYS A 280 -20.85 -11.29 -21.41
C LYS A 280 -19.35 -11.16 -21.64
N GLU A 281 -18.78 -12.05 -22.44
CA GLU A 281 -17.37 -11.95 -22.82
C GLU A 281 -17.09 -10.59 -23.46
N ILE A 282 -16.10 -9.88 -22.93
CA ILE A 282 -15.53 -8.68 -23.54
C ILE A 282 -14.25 -9.12 -24.25
N ASN A 283 -13.90 -8.44 -25.34
CA ASN A 283 -12.66 -8.73 -26.05
C ASN A 283 -11.48 -8.43 -25.10
N LYS A 284 -11.01 -9.44 -24.34
CA LYS A 284 -9.61 -9.46 -23.93
C LYS A 284 -8.80 -9.33 -25.21
N LEU A 285 -7.66 -8.62 -25.14
CA LEU A 285 -6.65 -8.67 -26.20
C LEU A 285 -6.60 -10.10 -26.74
N ASN A 286 -6.97 -10.29 -28.01
CA ASN A 286 -6.94 -11.60 -28.63
C ASN A 286 -5.45 -11.93 -28.78
N THR A 287 -4.90 -12.58 -27.74
CA THR A 287 -3.47 -12.57 -27.40
C THR A 287 -2.58 -13.05 -28.54
N THR A 288 -3.12 -13.83 -29.47
CA THR A 288 -2.38 -14.25 -30.68
C THR A 288 -1.89 -13.12 -31.61
N HIS A 289 -2.42 -11.89 -31.56
CA HIS A 289 -1.88 -10.77 -32.36
C HIS A 289 -1.00 -9.78 -31.56
N PHE A 290 -1.12 -9.74 -30.22
CA PHE A 290 -0.39 -8.81 -29.36
C PHE A 290 0.67 -9.44 -28.46
N ASP A 291 0.69 -10.77 -28.31
CA ASP A 291 1.68 -11.51 -27.50
C ASP A 291 3.14 -11.20 -27.86
N ASN A 292 3.40 -10.59 -29.03
CA ASN A 292 4.74 -10.23 -29.50
C ASN A 292 5.05 -8.73 -29.54
N CYS A 293 4.08 -7.83 -29.35
CA CYS A 293 4.36 -6.39 -29.34
C CYS A 293 4.49 -5.87 -27.90
N LEU A 294 3.44 -5.95 -27.08
CA LEU A 294 3.50 -5.37 -25.72
C LEU A 294 4.50 -6.09 -24.79
N LYS A 295 4.63 -7.43 -24.92
CA LYS A 295 5.63 -8.21 -24.16
C LYS A 295 7.08 -8.00 -24.61
N LYS A 296 7.29 -7.50 -25.85
CA LYS A 296 8.63 -7.32 -26.43
C LYS A 296 9.15 -5.90 -26.25
N ASP A 297 8.23 -4.97 -26.03
CA ASP A 297 8.45 -3.54 -26.08
C ASP A 297 8.51 -2.95 -24.67
N GLY A 298 9.18 -3.59 -23.69
CA GLY A 298 9.21 -3.15 -22.27
C GLY A 298 9.80 -1.76 -22.04
N PRO A 299 10.57 -1.51 -20.98
CA PRO A 299 11.40 -0.31 -20.90
C PRO A 299 12.27 -0.14 -22.17
N LEU A 300 12.50 1.11 -22.60
CA LEU A 300 13.29 1.38 -23.82
C LEU A 300 14.79 1.14 -23.64
N THR A 301 15.22 0.92 -22.40
CA THR A 301 16.61 0.75 -21.98
C THR A 301 17.02 -0.71 -21.96
N GLU A 302 18.25 -0.99 -22.37
CA GLU A 302 18.85 -2.33 -22.39
C GLU A 302 19.69 -2.58 -21.12
N ASN A 303 19.91 -3.85 -20.74
CA ASN A 303 20.70 -4.27 -19.57
C ASN A 303 20.16 -3.77 -18.21
N VAL A 304 18.84 -3.60 -18.13
CA VAL A 304 18.12 -3.17 -16.93
C VAL A 304 17.84 -4.35 -16.00
N LEU A 305 17.49 -4.06 -14.75
CA LEU A 305 16.99 -5.05 -13.80
C LEU A 305 15.75 -5.76 -14.37
N PRO A 306 15.72 -7.10 -14.44
CA PRO A 306 14.55 -7.81 -14.93
C PRO A 306 13.28 -7.51 -14.11
N SER A 307 12.20 -7.13 -14.80
CA SER A 307 10.93 -6.76 -14.17
C SER A 307 10.06 -7.94 -13.75
N LEU A 308 10.49 -9.17 -14.01
CA LEU A 308 9.77 -10.40 -13.73
C LEU A 308 10.68 -11.42 -13.04
N GLY A 309 10.08 -12.31 -12.26
CA GLY A 309 10.78 -13.40 -11.60
C GLY A 309 11.41 -12.97 -10.27
N SER A 310 12.61 -13.46 -10.00
CA SER A 310 13.30 -13.25 -8.72
C SER A 310 14.78 -12.91 -8.93
N PRO A 311 15.09 -11.74 -9.53
CA PRO A 311 16.48 -11.34 -9.72
C PRO A 311 17.15 -11.12 -8.38
N LYS A 312 18.41 -11.53 -8.30
CA LYS A 312 19.26 -11.26 -7.13
C LYS A 312 19.88 -9.88 -7.30
N VAL A 313 19.86 -9.07 -6.25
CA VAL A 313 20.43 -7.72 -6.29
C VAL A 313 21.38 -7.53 -5.13
N LEU A 314 22.62 -7.14 -5.41
CA LEU A 314 23.62 -6.90 -4.37
C LEU A 314 23.46 -5.48 -3.83
N VAL A 315 23.30 -5.33 -2.52
CA VAL A 315 23.24 -4.04 -1.82
C VAL A 315 24.51 -3.89 -1.01
N ILE A 316 25.33 -2.91 -1.36
CA ILE A 316 26.67 -2.70 -0.79
C ILE A 316 26.67 -1.45 0.09
N PRO A 317 26.73 -1.59 1.43
CA PRO A 317 27.00 -0.45 2.32
C PRO A 317 28.42 0.09 2.07
N VAL A 318 28.52 1.36 1.65
CA VAL A 318 29.76 2.07 1.34
C VAL A 318 30.15 3.00 2.49
N ASN A 319 31.31 2.73 3.08
CA ASN A 319 31.85 3.50 4.19
C ASN A 319 32.69 4.68 3.70
N LEU A 320 32.11 5.87 3.76
CA LEU A 320 32.76 7.15 3.51
C LEU A 320 32.93 7.99 4.79
N ASP A 321 32.19 7.64 5.85
CA ASP A 321 32.34 8.17 7.20
C ASP A 321 32.48 7.03 8.22
N ASN A 322 33.70 6.83 8.72
CA ASN A 322 34.02 5.80 9.70
C ASN A 322 33.25 5.95 11.02
N THR A 323 32.73 7.14 11.35
CA THR A 323 31.95 7.35 12.59
C THR A 323 30.52 6.82 12.48
N LYS A 324 30.00 6.72 11.25
CA LYS A 324 28.67 6.18 10.92
C LYS A 324 28.70 4.71 10.47
N LYS A 325 29.88 4.10 10.32
CA LYS A 325 30.04 2.66 10.02
C LYS A 325 29.71 1.81 11.25
N THR A 326 28.43 1.48 11.41
CA THR A 326 27.94 0.68 12.54
C THR A 326 27.05 -0.47 12.07
N ASP A 327 26.87 -1.48 12.91
CA ASP A 327 25.93 -2.57 12.65
C ASP A 327 24.47 -2.07 12.68
N GLU A 328 24.18 -1.04 13.48
CA GLU A 328 22.86 -0.41 13.56
C GLU A 328 22.48 0.26 12.24
N VAL A 329 23.38 1.08 11.67
CA VAL A 329 23.18 1.70 10.35
C VAL A 329 23.11 0.64 9.25
N ARG A 330 23.95 -0.40 9.30
CA ARG A 330 23.81 -1.50 8.32
C ARG A 330 22.46 -2.21 8.47
N ASN A 331 21.98 -2.40 9.69
CA ASN A 331 20.68 -3.02 9.92
C ASN A 331 19.53 -2.16 9.40
N SER A 332 19.61 -0.82 9.46
CA SER A 332 18.59 0.03 8.83
C SER A 332 18.56 -0.14 7.31
N ILE A 333 19.72 -0.31 6.64
CA ILE A 333 19.79 -0.68 5.21
C ILE A 333 19.07 -2.01 4.97
N VAL A 334 19.34 -3.03 5.80
CA VAL A 334 18.65 -4.34 5.68
C VAL A 334 17.14 -4.18 5.80
N LYS A 335 16.65 -3.32 6.69
CA LYS A 335 15.21 -3.09 6.89
C LYS A 335 14.58 -2.29 5.75
N ALA A 336 15.25 -1.26 5.23
CA ALA A 336 14.77 -0.51 4.08
C ALA A 336 14.62 -1.38 2.82
N PHE A 337 15.51 -2.35 2.61
CA PHE A 337 15.49 -3.21 1.41
C PHE A 337 14.67 -4.50 1.56
N LYS A 338 14.68 -5.14 2.74
CA LYS A 338 14.04 -6.46 2.96
C LYS A 338 13.18 -6.56 4.22
N GLY A 339 12.92 -5.45 4.92
CA GLY A 339 12.10 -5.44 6.12
C GLY A 339 10.65 -5.81 5.84
N THR A 340 9.97 -6.35 6.85
CA THR A 340 8.50 -6.51 6.78
C THR A 340 7.79 -5.18 6.98
N GLU A 341 6.53 -5.07 6.56
CA GLU A 341 5.68 -3.89 6.77
C GLU A 341 5.66 -3.41 8.23
N LYS A 342 5.60 -4.36 9.17
CA LYS A 342 5.65 -4.05 10.61
C LYS A 342 7.00 -3.46 11.05
N GLU A 343 8.09 -3.84 10.40
CA GLU A 343 9.44 -3.38 10.75
C GLU A 343 9.77 -2.01 10.14
N THR A 344 9.23 -1.69 8.96
CA THR A 344 9.43 -0.41 8.29
C THR A 344 8.40 0.64 8.67
N GLY A 345 7.18 0.21 9.06
CA GLY A 345 6.01 1.07 9.25
C GLY A 345 5.15 1.19 7.99
N TRP A 346 5.62 0.68 6.84
CA TRP A 346 4.91 0.65 5.56
C TRP A 346 5.46 -0.46 4.65
N GLU A 347 6.42 -0.16 3.78
CA GLU A 347 7.03 -1.14 2.88
C GLU A 347 8.56 -1.03 2.88
N SER A 348 9.21 -2.16 2.61
CA SER A 348 10.58 -2.16 2.12
C SER A 348 10.58 -2.16 0.59
N VAL A 349 11.72 -1.93 -0.04
CA VAL A 349 11.85 -2.06 -1.51
C VAL A 349 11.33 -3.43 -1.99
N MET A 350 11.69 -4.51 -1.30
CA MET A 350 11.24 -5.87 -1.64
C MET A 350 9.71 -6.02 -1.54
N THR A 351 9.10 -5.59 -0.43
CA THR A 351 7.66 -5.80 -0.21
C THR A 351 6.80 -4.88 -1.08
N TYR A 352 7.28 -3.66 -1.36
CA TYR A 352 6.66 -2.74 -2.32
C TYR A 352 6.56 -3.38 -3.71
N TYR A 353 7.69 -3.80 -4.30
CA TYR A 353 7.71 -4.37 -5.65
C TYR A 353 6.96 -5.70 -5.74
N GLN A 354 6.97 -6.50 -4.68
CA GLN A 354 6.14 -7.70 -4.59
C GLN A 354 4.64 -7.38 -4.66
N LYS A 355 4.17 -6.38 -3.91
CA LYS A 355 2.77 -5.94 -3.91
C LYS A 355 2.40 -5.27 -5.23
N SER A 356 3.18 -4.29 -5.68
CA SER A 356 2.92 -3.50 -6.90
C SER A 356 2.84 -4.38 -8.16
N SER A 357 3.69 -5.41 -8.24
CA SER A 357 3.75 -6.34 -9.37
C SER A 357 2.75 -7.51 -9.32
N TYR A 358 1.88 -7.58 -8.32
CA TYR A 358 1.00 -8.73 -8.08
C TYR A 358 1.78 -10.06 -7.93
N ASN A 359 2.90 -10.01 -7.19
CA ASN A 359 3.86 -11.11 -6.99
C ASN A 359 4.59 -11.59 -8.26
N LYS A 360 4.53 -10.84 -9.37
CA LYS A 360 5.28 -11.17 -10.59
C LYS A 360 6.77 -10.86 -10.49
N LEU A 361 7.14 -9.91 -9.63
CA LEU A 361 8.53 -9.56 -9.30
C LEU A 361 8.77 -9.78 -7.81
N ASN A 362 9.82 -10.53 -7.47
CA ASN A 362 10.23 -10.81 -6.09
C ASN A 362 11.74 -10.59 -5.96
N LEU A 363 12.16 -9.34 -5.71
CA LEU A 363 13.57 -8.95 -5.62
C LEU A 363 14.26 -9.64 -4.43
N ASP A 364 15.35 -10.37 -4.70
CA ASP A 364 16.14 -11.01 -3.65
C ASP A 364 17.42 -10.22 -3.37
N PHE A 365 17.34 -9.31 -2.40
CA PHE A 365 18.48 -8.48 -2.03
C PHE A 365 19.51 -9.22 -1.17
N GLU A 366 20.80 -9.08 -1.45
CA GLU A 366 21.87 -9.52 -0.56
C GLU A 366 22.62 -8.30 -0.03
N VAL A 367 22.53 -8.03 1.28
CA VAL A 367 23.18 -6.86 1.88
C VAL A 367 24.56 -7.27 2.41
N THR A 368 25.62 -6.79 1.76
CA THR A 368 27.00 -7.19 2.09
C THR A 368 27.46 -6.64 3.44
N GLU A 369 28.65 -7.04 3.87
CA GLU A 369 29.40 -6.27 4.88
C GLU A 369 29.83 -4.89 4.32
N TRP A 370 30.24 -4.00 5.22
CA TRP A 370 30.69 -2.65 4.83
C TRP A 370 31.93 -2.68 3.94
N PHE A 371 31.79 -2.18 2.71
CA PHE A 371 32.91 -1.89 1.83
C PHE A 371 33.51 -0.51 2.17
N THR A 372 34.83 -0.36 2.09
CA THR A 372 35.51 0.93 2.29
C THR A 372 36.36 1.23 1.06
N PRO A 373 35.98 2.23 0.24
CA PRO A 373 36.71 2.57 -0.97
C PRO A 373 38.09 3.16 -0.70
N SER A 374 38.91 3.21 -1.74
CA SER A 374 40.30 3.67 -1.69
C SER A 374 40.45 5.18 -1.44
N LYS A 375 39.46 5.98 -1.87
CA LYS A 375 39.44 7.45 -1.72
C LYS A 375 38.48 7.88 -0.60
N THR A 376 38.78 9.02 0.00
CA THR A 376 37.92 9.67 1.00
C THR A 376 36.75 10.42 0.34
N ALA A 377 35.69 10.70 1.12
CA ALA A 377 34.55 11.52 0.67
C ALA A 377 34.98 12.87 0.05
N SER A 378 36.00 13.51 0.62
CA SER A 378 36.54 14.78 0.12
C SER A 378 37.33 14.64 -1.19
N GLU A 379 37.92 13.47 -1.45
CA GLU A 379 38.60 13.17 -2.71
C GLU A 379 37.58 12.91 -3.82
N TYR A 380 36.52 12.16 -3.54
CA TYR A 380 35.42 11.96 -4.48
C TYR A 380 34.70 13.26 -4.83
N ASN A 381 34.48 14.16 -3.86
CA ASN A 381 33.96 15.50 -4.16
C ASN A 381 34.88 16.30 -5.09
N ARG A 382 36.21 16.19 -4.94
CA ARG A 382 37.15 16.84 -5.87
C ARG A 382 37.11 16.22 -7.27
N GLN A 383 36.93 14.90 -7.35
CA GLN A 383 36.77 14.19 -8.62
C GLN A 383 35.48 14.59 -9.33
N TYR A 384 34.35 14.67 -8.61
CA TYR A 384 33.08 15.10 -9.18
C TYR A 384 33.15 16.49 -9.84
N GLN A 385 34.00 17.36 -9.29
CA GLN A 385 34.22 18.72 -9.78
C GLN A 385 35.18 18.80 -10.99
N ASP A 386 35.85 17.70 -11.33
CA ASP A 386 36.75 17.60 -12.48
C ASP A 386 36.00 16.98 -13.68
N GLU A 387 35.56 17.82 -14.62
CA GLU A 387 34.82 17.40 -15.82
C GLU A 387 35.61 16.43 -16.74
N SER A 388 36.91 16.23 -16.50
CA SER A 388 37.73 15.27 -17.25
C SER A 388 37.88 13.91 -16.56
N ALA A 389 37.41 13.77 -15.32
CA ALA A 389 37.46 12.54 -14.56
C ALA A 389 36.19 11.68 -14.74
N ASN A 390 36.29 10.39 -14.43
CA ASN A 390 35.14 9.49 -14.36
C ASN A 390 34.21 9.90 -13.22
N MET A 391 32.94 9.49 -13.29
CA MET A 391 32.00 9.68 -12.17
C MET A 391 32.56 8.96 -10.93
N PRO A 392 32.58 9.59 -9.75
CA PRO A 392 33.05 8.95 -8.51
C PRO A 392 32.37 7.62 -8.19
N SER A 393 31.08 7.48 -8.49
CA SER A 393 30.31 6.26 -8.25
C SER A 393 30.72 5.09 -9.14
N ASP A 394 31.23 5.34 -10.35
CA ASP A 394 31.76 4.29 -11.25
C ASP A 394 33.02 3.66 -10.63
N ASP A 395 33.92 4.50 -10.11
CA ASP A 395 35.13 4.04 -9.40
C ASP A 395 34.75 3.24 -8.15
N ILE A 396 33.76 3.71 -7.38
CA ILE A 396 33.28 3.00 -6.17
C ILE A 396 32.68 1.64 -6.54
N LEU A 397 31.90 1.56 -7.61
CA LEU A 397 31.31 0.31 -8.10
C LEU A 397 32.39 -0.70 -8.47
N ASP A 398 33.35 -0.31 -9.32
CA ASP A 398 34.43 -1.22 -9.77
C ASP A 398 35.29 -1.71 -8.60
N GLU A 399 35.64 -0.83 -7.66
CA GLU A 399 36.38 -1.22 -6.46
C GLU A 399 35.57 -2.16 -5.55
N ALA A 400 34.26 -1.90 -5.38
CA ALA A 400 33.39 -2.70 -4.54
C ALA A 400 33.16 -4.11 -5.11
N LEU A 401 32.87 -4.21 -6.41
CA LEU A 401 32.70 -5.50 -7.08
C LEU A 401 34.01 -6.30 -7.08
N THR A 402 35.15 -5.64 -7.33
CA THR A 402 36.47 -6.28 -7.21
C THR A 402 36.74 -6.82 -5.81
N HIS A 403 36.31 -6.09 -4.78
CA HIS A 403 36.47 -6.53 -3.39
C HIS A 403 35.66 -7.81 -3.10
N PHE A 404 34.46 -7.90 -3.66
CA PHE A 404 33.50 -8.96 -3.39
C PHE A 404 33.55 -10.15 -4.38
N ASP A 405 34.29 -10.03 -5.48
CA ASP A 405 34.47 -11.06 -6.53
C ASP A 405 34.90 -12.44 -6.01
N SER A 406 35.65 -12.49 -4.91
CA SER A 406 36.03 -13.78 -4.32
C SER A 406 34.97 -14.41 -3.41
N ALA A 407 33.96 -13.64 -3.01
CA ALA A 407 32.94 -14.02 -2.04
C ALA A 407 31.57 -14.28 -2.67
N TYR A 408 31.29 -13.69 -3.83
CA TYR A 408 30.03 -13.83 -4.56
C TYR A 408 30.32 -14.28 -5.99
N ASP A 409 29.51 -15.18 -6.52
CA ASP A 409 29.53 -15.56 -7.93
C ASP A 409 28.58 -14.62 -8.68
N PHE A 410 29.14 -13.68 -9.45
CA PHE A 410 28.34 -12.67 -10.13
C PHE A 410 27.52 -13.23 -11.30
N SER A 411 27.76 -14.49 -11.71
CA SER A 411 26.88 -15.15 -12.68
C SER A 411 25.50 -15.49 -12.11
N ASP A 412 25.35 -15.54 -10.77
CA ASP A 412 24.05 -15.68 -10.09
C ASP A 412 23.20 -14.41 -10.12
N TYR A 413 23.80 -13.27 -10.48
CA TYR A 413 23.17 -11.94 -10.51
C TYR A 413 22.88 -11.49 -11.96
N ASP A 414 22.75 -12.43 -12.89
CA ASP A 414 22.36 -12.21 -14.28
C ASP A 414 21.20 -13.16 -14.61
N LEU A 415 19.98 -12.76 -14.24
CA LEU A 415 18.82 -13.65 -14.32
C LEU A 415 18.42 -13.92 -15.78
N ASP A 416 18.51 -12.93 -16.66
CA ASP A 416 18.06 -13.02 -18.05
C ASP A 416 19.16 -13.50 -19.02
N ASN A 417 20.39 -13.67 -18.52
CA ASN A 417 21.57 -14.15 -19.24
C ASN A 417 22.02 -13.23 -20.39
N ASP A 418 21.84 -11.93 -20.23
CA ASP A 418 22.29 -10.92 -21.19
C ASP A 418 23.81 -10.65 -21.12
N GLY A 419 24.48 -11.16 -20.09
CA GLY A 419 25.91 -10.97 -19.83
C GLY A 419 26.24 -9.81 -18.89
N TYR A 420 25.22 -9.20 -18.28
CA TYR A 420 25.34 -8.13 -17.32
C TYR A 420 24.84 -8.55 -15.94
N ILE A 421 25.40 -7.96 -14.90
CA ILE A 421 24.87 -8.03 -13.55
C ILE A 421 23.59 -7.19 -13.56
N ASP A 422 22.45 -7.83 -13.28
CA ASP A 422 21.08 -7.28 -13.33
C ASP A 422 21.03 -5.89 -12.68
N SER A 423 21.55 -5.76 -11.46
CA SER A 423 21.78 -4.46 -10.82
C SER A 423 22.62 -4.54 -9.53
N VAL A 424 23.15 -3.39 -9.12
CA VAL A 424 23.84 -3.17 -7.84
C VAL A 424 23.32 -1.91 -7.17
N TRP A 425 23.14 -1.97 -5.85
CA TRP A 425 22.85 -0.82 -5.00
C TRP A 425 24.07 -0.43 -4.18
N LEU A 426 24.51 0.82 -4.28
CA LEU A 426 25.59 1.40 -3.48
C LEU A 426 25.01 2.37 -2.43
N ILE A 427 25.11 2.01 -1.15
CA ILE A 427 24.49 2.75 -0.05
C ILE A 427 25.54 3.44 0.81
N TYR A 428 25.80 4.72 0.61
CA TYR A 428 26.87 5.43 1.33
C TYR A 428 26.41 6.04 2.65
N ASN A 429 27.34 6.20 3.59
CA ASN A 429 27.05 6.76 4.93
C ASN A 429 27.63 8.17 5.18
N SER A 430 28.14 8.86 4.15
CA SER A 430 28.59 10.26 4.25
C SER A 430 27.38 11.22 4.28
N PRO A 431 27.41 12.30 5.09
CA PRO A 431 26.32 13.28 5.10
C PRO A 431 26.16 13.98 3.75
N VAL A 432 24.90 14.15 3.35
CA VAL A 432 24.51 14.99 2.21
C VAL A 432 24.64 16.46 2.64
N ASP A 433 25.43 17.26 1.90
CA ASP A 433 25.44 18.72 2.11
C ASP A 433 24.24 19.34 1.40
N TYR A 434 23.10 19.36 2.10
CA TYR A 434 21.85 19.99 1.66
C TYR A 434 21.94 21.52 1.52
N GLN A 435 23.10 22.16 1.72
CA GLN A 435 23.28 23.59 1.46
C GLN A 435 24.11 23.88 0.21
N SER A 436 24.62 22.84 -0.47
CA SER A 436 25.35 22.99 -1.72
C SER A 436 24.52 22.42 -2.89
N ASN A 437 24.20 23.26 -3.88
CA ASN A 437 23.48 22.86 -5.10
C ASN A 437 24.32 21.97 -6.04
N ASP A 438 25.42 21.39 -5.57
CA ASP A 438 26.44 20.71 -6.38
C ASP A 438 27.15 19.60 -5.58
N SER A 439 26.34 18.72 -4.97
CA SER A 439 26.81 17.59 -4.16
C SER A 439 26.62 16.29 -4.93
N PHE A 440 27.70 15.49 -5.02
CA PHE A 440 27.71 14.11 -5.54
C PHE A 440 26.78 13.16 -4.75
N TYR A 441 26.44 13.52 -3.51
CA TYR A 441 25.69 12.68 -2.57
C TYR A 441 24.17 12.89 -2.65
N TRP A 442 23.60 12.96 -3.85
CA TRP A 442 22.15 12.83 -4.02
C TRP A 442 21.82 11.40 -4.50
N ALA A 443 20.58 10.94 -4.28
CA ALA A 443 20.14 9.65 -4.81
C ALA A 443 20.02 9.69 -6.34
N PHE A 444 20.59 8.71 -7.04
CA PHE A 444 20.41 8.59 -8.48
C PHE A 444 20.63 7.16 -8.96
N THR A 445 20.08 6.89 -10.14
CA THR A 445 20.34 5.70 -10.93
C THR A 445 21.09 6.09 -12.19
N THR A 446 22.06 5.28 -12.58
CA THR A 446 22.83 5.54 -13.80
C THR A 446 23.18 4.26 -14.53
N GLN A 447 23.50 4.43 -15.81
CA GLN A 447 23.95 3.38 -16.70
C GLN A 447 25.37 3.71 -17.15
N THR A 448 26.34 2.91 -16.72
CA THR A 448 27.71 2.98 -17.22
C THR A 448 28.32 1.59 -17.21
N GLU A 449 28.79 1.13 -18.37
CA GLU A 449 29.43 -0.19 -18.46
C GLU A 449 30.77 -0.22 -17.71
N SER A 450 30.93 -1.22 -16.85
CA SER A 450 32.20 -1.49 -16.19
C SER A 450 33.27 -1.89 -17.21
N THR A 451 34.50 -1.44 -16.96
CA THR A 451 35.66 -1.85 -17.77
C THR A 451 36.16 -3.25 -17.40
N THR A 452 35.89 -3.67 -16.16
CA THR A 452 36.19 -4.98 -15.61
C THR A 452 35.01 -5.93 -15.78
N THR A 453 35.29 -7.22 -15.93
CA THR A 453 34.28 -8.29 -15.90
C THR A 453 34.43 -9.12 -14.64
N PHE A 454 33.32 -9.48 -14.01
CA PHE A 454 33.24 -10.29 -12.80
C PHE A 454 32.46 -11.57 -13.13
N ASP A 455 33.09 -12.74 -12.99
CA ASP A 455 32.53 -14.03 -13.45
C ASP A 455 32.00 -14.02 -14.90
N SER A 456 32.72 -13.33 -15.79
CA SER A 456 32.34 -13.10 -17.20
C SER A 456 31.10 -12.20 -17.42
N LYS A 457 30.64 -11.50 -16.38
CA LYS A 457 29.57 -10.51 -16.42
C LYS A 457 30.13 -9.09 -16.34
N LYS A 458 29.41 -8.11 -16.88
CA LYS A 458 29.71 -6.68 -16.69
C LYS A 458 28.69 -6.04 -15.76
N ALA A 459 29.08 -5.01 -15.01
CA ALA A 459 28.09 -4.12 -14.40
C ALA A 459 27.71 -3.02 -15.39
N SER A 460 26.44 -2.57 -15.35
CA SER A 460 25.97 -1.47 -16.21
C SER A 460 25.01 -0.56 -15.46
N TYR A 461 23.86 -1.07 -15.04
CA TYR A 461 22.86 -0.32 -14.27
C TYR A 461 23.11 -0.47 -12.76
N TYR A 462 23.24 0.65 -12.08
CA TYR A 462 23.36 0.67 -10.63
C TYR A 462 22.75 1.94 -10.04
N ALA A 463 22.36 1.84 -8.77
CA ALA A 463 21.79 2.95 -8.03
C ALA A 463 22.70 3.34 -6.86
N PHE A 464 22.72 4.63 -6.54
CA PHE A 464 23.58 5.22 -5.53
C PHE A 464 22.76 6.15 -4.63
N ALA A 465 22.70 5.89 -3.33
CA ALA A 465 21.96 6.73 -2.38
C ALA A 465 22.55 6.68 -0.96
N GLY A 466 22.22 7.67 -0.15
CA GLY A 466 22.77 7.83 1.20
C GLY A 466 21.87 7.27 2.29
N THR A 467 22.47 6.74 3.36
CA THR A 467 21.72 6.22 4.53
C THR A 467 20.80 7.24 5.19
N ASP A 468 21.03 8.53 4.96
CA ASP A 468 20.21 9.61 5.52
C ASP A 468 18.76 9.56 4.97
N PHE A 469 18.52 9.03 3.76
CA PHE A 469 17.17 8.80 3.22
C PHE A 469 16.39 7.68 3.94
N ILE A 470 17.05 6.84 4.76
CA ILE A 470 16.37 5.77 5.51
C ILE A 470 15.69 6.32 6.76
N THR A 471 16.22 7.41 7.31
CA THR A 471 15.76 7.93 8.60
C THR A 471 14.63 8.93 8.35
N PRO A 472 13.40 8.65 8.80
CA PRO A 472 12.28 9.57 8.68
C PRO A 472 12.65 10.94 9.27
N ASN A 473 12.59 11.99 8.45
CA ASN A 473 12.88 13.36 8.88
C ASN A 473 11.65 14.26 8.65
N GLN A 474 10.86 14.49 9.69
CA GLN A 474 9.66 15.33 9.62
C GLN A 474 9.94 16.80 9.26
N GLU A 475 11.17 17.30 9.49
CA GLU A 475 11.50 18.71 9.20
C GLU A 475 11.75 18.95 7.71
N ASP A 476 12.14 17.91 6.97
CA ASP A 476 12.53 17.99 5.54
C ASP A 476 11.70 17.09 4.61
N ALA A 477 10.77 16.30 5.15
CA ALA A 477 9.93 15.41 4.34
C ALA A 477 8.84 16.20 3.59
N SER A 478 8.65 15.89 2.32
CA SER A 478 7.55 16.41 1.49
C SER A 478 6.18 15.79 1.84
N TYR A 479 6.17 14.85 2.79
CA TYR A 479 5.01 14.10 3.26
C TYR A 479 5.21 13.67 4.73
N ASP A 480 4.12 13.42 5.47
CA ASP A 480 4.13 12.95 6.86
C ASP A 480 4.82 11.58 6.99
N VAL A 481 5.94 11.54 7.72
CA VAL A 481 6.73 10.32 7.95
C VAL A 481 6.63 9.82 9.40
N SER A 482 5.65 10.30 10.18
CA SER A 482 5.54 10.06 11.62
C SER A 482 5.35 8.59 12.01
N ASP A 483 4.71 7.80 11.14
CA ASP A 483 4.45 6.38 11.36
C ASP A 483 5.55 5.46 10.78
N LEU A 484 6.51 6.02 10.04
CA LEU A 484 7.62 5.28 9.48
C LEU A 484 8.70 5.03 10.54
N THR A 485 9.22 3.80 10.56
CA THR A 485 10.45 3.43 11.28
C THR A 485 11.66 3.50 10.35
N TYR A 486 11.49 3.07 9.11
CA TYR A 486 12.50 3.14 8.05
C TYR A 486 11.81 3.58 6.77
N ASP A 487 12.30 4.67 6.19
CA ASP A 487 11.76 5.22 4.95
C ASP A 487 12.45 4.57 3.74
N ALA A 488 11.66 3.93 2.88
CA ALA A 488 12.12 3.25 1.68
C ALA A 488 11.78 4.00 0.38
N HIS A 489 11.01 5.09 0.41
CA HIS A 489 10.42 5.71 -0.78
C HIS A 489 11.45 6.11 -1.83
N THR A 490 12.55 6.76 -1.43
CA THR A 490 13.64 7.12 -2.37
C THR A 490 14.27 5.89 -3.00
N TYR A 491 14.47 4.82 -2.24
CA TYR A 491 15.03 3.56 -2.77
C TYR A 491 14.07 2.84 -3.70
N ILE A 492 12.76 2.93 -3.43
CA ILE A 492 11.72 2.41 -4.30
C ILE A 492 11.74 3.16 -5.63
N HIS A 493 11.67 4.50 -5.61
CA HIS A 493 11.71 5.33 -6.80
C HIS A 493 12.93 5.03 -7.70
N GLU A 494 14.13 5.02 -7.13
CA GLU A 494 15.36 4.71 -7.87
C GLU A 494 15.40 3.27 -8.39
N THR A 495 14.78 2.33 -7.67
CA THR A 495 14.61 0.96 -8.19
C THR A 495 13.68 0.94 -9.41
N GLY A 496 12.76 1.89 -9.53
CA GLY A 496 11.96 2.10 -10.74
C GLY A 496 12.83 2.42 -11.95
N HIS A 497 13.85 3.26 -11.80
CA HIS A 497 14.84 3.52 -12.85
C HIS A 497 15.73 2.32 -13.15
N LEU A 498 16.07 1.50 -12.14
CA LEU A 498 16.76 0.23 -12.38
C LEU A 498 15.94 -0.71 -13.24
N LEU A 499 14.61 -0.68 -13.11
CA LEU A 499 13.65 -1.37 -13.97
C LEU A 499 13.40 -0.65 -15.30
N GLY A 500 14.07 0.47 -15.57
CA GLY A 500 14.00 1.22 -16.83
C GLY A 500 12.83 2.21 -16.94
N LEU A 501 12.18 2.58 -15.85
CA LEU A 501 11.14 3.61 -15.85
C LEU A 501 11.74 5.02 -15.85
N ASP A 502 11.05 5.98 -16.48
CA ASP A 502 11.44 7.40 -16.50
C ASP A 502 10.78 8.19 -15.38
N ASP A 503 11.38 9.33 -15.05
CA ASP A 503 10.79 10.34 -14.16
C ASP A 503 9.56 11.00 -14.80
N TYR A 504 8.52 11.18 -13.99
CA TYR A 504 7.25 11.78 -14.40
C TYR A 504 7.02 13.18 -13.85
N TYR A 505 7.87 13.68 -12.95
CA TYR A 505 7.80 15.06 -12.47
C TYR A 505 8.42 16.07 -13.45
N ASP A 506 8.09 17.35 -13.25
CA ASP A 506 8.66 18.45 -14.00
C ASP A 506 10.02 18.88 -13.39
N TYR A 507 11.09 18.91 -14.21
CA TYR A 507 12.40 19.42 -13.79
C TYR A 507 12.48 20.96 -13.79
N ASP A 508 11.46 21.67 -14.29
CA ASP A 508 11.38 23.13 -14.23
C ASP A 508 11.11 23.60 -12.80
N SER A 509 12.14 24.19 -12.23
CA SER A 509 12.12 24.79 -10.90
C SER A 509 11.09 25.90 -10.69
N GLU A 510 10.52 26.49 -11.76
CA GLU A 510 9.45 27.48 -11.67
C GLU A 510 8.05 26.84 -11.67
N GLN A 511 7.89 25.62 -12.18
CA GLN A 511 6.63 24.85 -12.23
C GLN A 511 6.43 23.98 -10.98
N GLY A 512 7.53 23.48 -10.39
CA GLY A 512 7.51 22.65 -9.19
C GLY A 512 7.58 21.15 -9.49
N ALA A 513 7.74 20.32 -8.44
CA ALA A 513 7.98 18.88 -8.57
C ALA A 513 6.73 18.03 -8.90
N LEU A 514 5.66 18.65 -9.40
CA LEU A 514 4.44 17.95 -9.79
C LEU A 514 4.39 17.88 -11.31
N GLY A 515 4.57 16.69 -11.90
CA GLY A 515 4.47 16.51 -13.34
C GLY A 515 3.06 16.20 -13.82
N GLY A 516 2.95 15.60 -15.01
CA GLY A 516 1.66 15.36 -15.69
C GLY A 516 0.73 14.35 -14.98
N LEU A 517 1.23 13.61 -13.99
CA LEU A 517 0.41 12.75 -13.13
C LEU A 517 0.08 13.39 -11.79
N TYR A 518 0.58 14.61 -11.52
CA TYR A 518 0.36 15.39 -10.32
C TYR A 518 0.65 14.58 -9.05
N GLY A 519 1.72 13.80 -9.11
CA GLY A 519 2.26 12.94 -8.07
C GLY A 519 1.50 11.64 -7.84
N ALA A 520 0.49 11.32 -8.64
CA ALA A 520 -0.34 10.12 -8.48
C ALA A 520 0.33 8.82 -8.99
N ASP A 521 1.66 8.79 -9.00
CA ASP A 521 2.55 7.68 -9.35
C ASP A 521 3.88 7.80 -8.60
N MET A 522 4.45 6.67 -8.20
CA MET A 522 5.76 6.56 -7.55
C MET A 522 6.90 7.23 -8.35
N MET A 523 6.83 7.25 -9.68
CA MET A 523 7.83 7.91 -10.54
C MET A 523 7.61 9.42 -10.70
N ASP A 524 6.57 9.99 -10.09
CA ASP A 524 6.29 11.43 -10.10
C ASP A 524 6.64 12.07 -8.75
N TYR A 525 6.13 11.54 -7.63
CA TYR A 525 6.30 12.18 -6.31
C TYR A 525 6.82 11.26 -5.20
N ASN A 526 7.42 10.12 -5.56
CA ASN A 526 7.96 9.11 -4.66
C ASN A 526 6.93 8.49 -3.70
N ILE A 527 5.64 8.61 -4.00
CA ILE A 527 4.55 8.10 -3.17
C ILE A 527 3.55 7.32 -4.01
N GLY A 528 2.78 6.46 -3.35
CA GLY A 528 1.75 5.65 -3.95
C GLY A 528 2.28 4.44 -4.72
N ASP A 529 1.35 3.79 -5.42
CA ASP A 529 1.68 2.67 -6.30
C ASP A 529 2.19 3.17 -7.66
N HIS A 530 2.84 2.28 -8.41
CA HIS A 530 3.02 2.48 -9.85
C HIS A 530 1.66 2.50 -10.56
N GLY A 531 1.46 3.48 -11.42
CA GLY A 531 0.26 3.62 -12.24
C GLY A 531 0.21 2.64 -13.42
N PRO A 532 -0.90 2.62 -14.17
CA PRO A 532 -1.12 1.65 -15.22
C PRO A 532 -0.07 1.62 -16.33
N ILE A 533 0.53 2.77 -16.69
CA ILE A 533 1.57 2.82 -17.72
C ILE A 533 2.83 2.05 -17.29
N ASN A 534 3.27 2.26 -16.05
CA ASN A 534 4.45 1.64 -15.46
C ASN A 534 4.23 0.13 -15.34
N LYS A 535 3.09 -0.27 -14.78
CA LYS A 535 2.75 -1.69 -14.65
C LYS A 535 2.61 -2.38 -16.02
N MET A 536 2.21 -1.67 -17.07
CA MET A 536 2.14 -2.21 -18.42
C MET A 536 3.54 -2.33 -19.06
N LEU A 537 4.38 -1.30 -18.95
CA LEU A 537 5.78 -1.31 -19.40
C LEU A 537 6.57 -2.47 -18.79
N LEU A 538 6.34 -2.74 -17.51
CA LEU A 538 7.01 -3.79 -16.75
C LEU A 538 6.41 -5.19 -16.92
N GLY A 539 5.33 -5.33 -17.70
CA GLY A 539 4.66 -6.62 -17.94
C GLY A 539 3.83 -7.14 -16.76
N TRP A 540 3.45 -6.27 -15.83
CA TRP A 540 2.68 -6.62 -14.65
C TRP A 540 1.17 -6.59 -14.88
N VAL A 541 0.68 -5.79 -15.82
CA VAL A 541 -0.74 -5.76 -16.23
C VAL A 541 -0.89 -5.88 -17.74
N ASP A 542 -1.98 -6.51 -18.16
CA ASP A 542 -2.40 -6.59 -19.55
C ASP A 542 -3.73 -5.83 -19.69
N PRO A 543 -3.77 -4.64 -20.33
CA PRO A 543 -4.99 -3.82 -20.35
C PRO A 543 -6.09 -4.43 -21.22
N CYS A 544 -7.36 -4.19 -20.83
CA CYS A 544 -8.52 -4.52 -21.66
C CYS A 544 -8.74 -3.46 -22.73
N VAL A 545 -8.52 -3.80 -24.01
CA VAL A 545 -8.70 -2.83 -25.12
C VAL A 545 -10.17 -2.63 -25.45
N VAL A 546 -10.59 -1.37 -25.44
CA VAL A 546 -11.93 -0.93 -25.82
C VAL A 546 -11.84 -0.11 -27.10
N SER A 547 -12.46 -0.61 -28.17
CA SER A 547 -12.48 0.01 -29.50
C SER A 547 -13.89 0.24 -30.06
N GLU A 548 -14.92 -0.09 -29.28
CA GLU A 548 -16.32 0.12 -29.63
C GLU A 548 -17.10 0.53 -28.38
N THR A 549 -18.30 1.08 -28.58
CA THR A 549 -19.16 1.50 -27.46
C THR A 549 -19.47 0.32 -26.55
N THR A 550 -19.11 0.44 -25.27
CA THR A 550 -19.24 -0.65 -24.29
C THR A 550 -19.55 -0.10 -22.90
N THR A 551 -20.28 -0.89 -22.11
CA THR A 551 -20.46 -0.68 -20.67
C THR A 551 -19.67 -1.76 -19.95
N ILE A 552 -18.86 -1.40 -18.95
CA ILE A 552 -17.92 -2.29 -18.30
C ILE A 552 -17.69 -1.94 -16.84
N ARG A 553 -17.67 -2.93 -15.95
CA ARG A 553 -17.20 -2.77 -14.58
C ARG A 553 -15.67 -2.85 -14.56
N ILE A 554 -15.05 -1.89 -13.90
CA ILE A 554 -13.64 -1.84 -13.56
C ILE A 554 -13.52 -1.92 -12.04
N ASP A 555 -12.83 -2.96 -11.57
CA ASP A 555 -12.51 -3.12 -10.15
C ASP A 555 -11.25 -2.33 -9.79
N ASP A 556 -11.00 -2.16 -8.49
CA ASP A 556 -9.83 -1.45 -7.96
C ASP A 556 -8.52 -1.93 -8.59
N PHE A 557 -7.86 -0.98 -9.27
CA PHE A 557 -6.63 -1.24 -10.00
C PHE A 557 -5.53 -1.73 -9.08
N SER A 558 -5.41 -1.16 -7.86
CA SER A 558 -4.30 -1.48 -6.95
C SER A 558 -4.31 -2.96 -6.49
N THR A 559 -5.47 -3.60 -6.48
CA THR A 559 -5.64 -4.99 -6.04
C THR A 559 -5.83 -5.98 -7.20
N THR A 560 -6.39 -5.52 -8.33
CA THR A 560 -6.77 -6.40 -9.44
C THR A 560 -5.95 -6.20 -10.71
N GLY A 561 -5.24 -5.07 -10.86
CA GLY A 561 -4.60 -4.66 -12.10
C GLY A 561 -5.57 -4.36 -13.25
N ASN A 562 -6.88 -4.21 -12.97
CA ASN A 562 -7.89 -3.94 -13.97
C ASN A 562 -7.75 -2.52 -14.53
N VAL A 563 -7.42 -2.43 -15.82
CA VAL A 563 -7.33 -1.16 -16.55
C VAL A 563 -7.87 -1.34 -17.97
N LEU A 564 -8.59 -0.34 -18.45
CA LEU A 564 -9.03 -0.27 -19.84
C LEU A 564 -8.05 0.56 -20.66
N LEU A 565 -7.74 0.10 -21.86
CA LEU A 565 -7.07 0.90 -22.88
C LEU A 565 -8.10 1.31 -23.93
N VAL A 566 -8.28 2.61 -24.14
CA VAL A 566 -9.23 3.16 -25.11
C VAL A 566 -8.49 3.74 -26.30
N THR A 567 -8.81 3.25 -27.49
CA THR A 567 -8.21 3.67 -28.76
C THR A 567 -9.22 3.60 -29.92
N ASN A 568 -9.08 4.49 -30.90
CA ASN A 568 -9.83 4.45 -32.17
C ASN A 568 -8.98 3.91 -33.35
N LYS A 569 -7.73 3.52 -33.09
CA LYS A 569 -6.77 3.03 -34.09
C LYS A 569 -6.21 1.68 -33.64
N THR A 570 -5.74 0.90 -34.61
CA THR A 570 -4.91 -0.27 -34.33
C THR A 570 -3.60 0.19 -33.69
N LEU A 571 -3.26 -0.37 -32.53
CA LEU A 571 -1.96 -0.14 -31.90
C LEU A 571 -0.91 -1.07 -32.51
N SER A 572 0.28 -0.53 -32.74
CA SER A 572 1.48 -1.23 -33.18
C SER A 572 2.42 -1.57 -32.02
N SER A 573 2.41 -0.78 -30.93
CA SER A 573 3.21 -1.02 -29.71
C SER A 573 2.57 -0.35 -28.48
N ILE A 574 3.11 -0.60 -27.28
CA ILE A 574 2.71 0.13 -26.04
C ILE A 574 3.04 1.63 -26.08
N TYR A 575 3.82 2.07 -27.07
CA TYR A 575 4.32 3.44 -27.20
C TYR A 575 3.45 4.31 -28.09
N ASP A 576 2.40 3.73 -28.68
CA ASP A 576 1.41 4.49 -29.42
C ASP A 576 0.57 5.38 -28.49
N GLU A 577 -0.04 6.43 -29.03
CA GLU A 577 -0.98 7.25 -28.27
C GLU A 577 -2.31 6.52 -27.97
N TYR A 578 -2.76 6.53 -26.71
CA TYR A 578 -4.05 5.98 -26.24
C TYR A 578 -4.49 6.62 -24.90
N PHE A 579 -5.64 6.18 -24.38
CA PHE A 579 -6.10 6.52 -23.04
C PHE A 579 -6.16 5.28 -22.16
N LEU A 580 -5.79 5.42 -20.89
CA LEU A 580 -5.97 4.41 -19.86
C LEU A 580 -7.08 4.84 -18.90
N ILE A 581 -7.91 3.89 -18.47
CA ILE A 581 -9.02 4.12 -17.55
C ILE A 581 -8.95 3.07 -16.44
N GLU A 582 -8.85 3.53 -15.21
CA GLU A 582 -8.75 2.67 -14.02
C GLU A 582 -9.71 3.14 -12.92
N PHE A 583 -10.03 2.22 -12.01
CA PHE A 583 -10.72 2.57 -10.77
C PHE A 583 -9.70 2.74 -9.65
N TYR A 584 -9.79 3.86 -8.95
CA TYR A 584 -8.94 4.22 -7.83
C TYR A 584 -9.81 4.44 -6.59
N ASN A 585 -9.46 3.78 -5.49
CA ASN A 585 -10.14 3.93 -4.20
C ASN A 585 -9.15 4.16 -3.05
N GLY A 586 -7.88 4.41 -3.37
CA GLY A 586 -6.86 4.61 -2.35
C GLY A 586 -6.48 3.38 -1.54
N SER A 587 -6.76 2.17 -2.04
CA SER A 587 -6.38 0.93 -1.37
C SER A 587 -4.95 0.48 -1.72
N GLY A 588 -4.52 -0.62 -1.09
CA GLY A 588 -3.20 -1.22 -1.32
C GLY A 588 -2.07 -0.28 -0.90
N LEU A 589 -1.06 -0.16 -1.76
CA LEU A 589 0.12 0.68 -1.54
C LEU A 589 -0.23 2.16 -1.42
N ASN A 590 -1.34 2.61 -2.04
CA ASN A 590 -1.77 4.01 -1.98
C ASN A 590 -2.33 4.41 -0.61
N ASN A 591 -2.75 3.46 0.22
CA ASN A 591 -3.49 3.76 1.45
C ASN A 591 -2.67 4.55 2.47
N HIS A 592 -1.40 4.17 2.66
CA HIS A 592 -0.51 4.83 3.59
C HIS A 592 -0.25 6.28 3.17
N ASP A 593 0.13 6.48 1.92
CA ASP A 593 0.49 7.80 1.41
C ASP A 593 -0.72 8.73 1.28
N LEU A 594 -1.91 8.20 1.06
CA LEU A 594 -3.14 9.00 1.11
C LEU A 594 -3.45 9.52 2.52
N GLN A 595 -3.25 8.72 3.57
CA GLN A 595 -3.42 9.20 4.95
C GLN A 595 -2.44 10.34 5.24
N ILE A 596 -1.23 10.21 4.70
CA ILE A 596 -0.17 11.19 4.80
C ILE A 596 -0.53 12.51 4.08
N ILE A 597 -1.00 12.44 2.83
CA ILE A 597 -1.45 13.61 2.07
C ILE A 597 -2.64 14.29 2.74
N ASN A 598 -3.59 13.51 3.27
CA ASN A 598 -4.76 14.03 3.97
C ASN A 598 -4.41 14.74 5.29
N ASN A 599 -3.35 14.30 5.99
CA ASN A 599 -2.85 14.96 7.20
C ASN A 599 -2.23 16.34 6.93
N ILE A 600 -1.76 16.60 5.69
CA ILE A 600 -1.29 17.91 5.25
C ILE A 600 -2.48 18.87 5.05
N ASN A 601 -3.58 18.37 4.47
CA ASN A 601 -4.75 19.16 4.10
C ASN A 601 -5.73 19.44 5.26
N LYS A 602 -5.60 18.76 6.41
CA LYS A 602 -6.22 19.00 7.74
C LYS A 602 -7.74 19.21 7.87
N ASP A 603 -8.47 19.53 6.81
CA ASP A 603 -9.87 19.97 6.87
C ASP A 603 -10.84 19.12 6.03
N GLU A 604 -10.38 18.22 5.16
CA GLU A 604 -11.26 17.35 4.37
C GLU A 604 -10.73 15.91 4.32
N ALA A 605 -11.48 14.98 4.92
CA ALA A 605 -11.24 13.56 4.71
C ALA A 605 -11.64 13.26 3.26
N THR A 606 -10.64 13.01 2.40
CA THR A 606 -10.90 12.68 1.01
C THR A 606 -11.11 11.17 0.89
N ASP A 607 -12.37 10.75 0.75
CA ASP A 607 -12.69 9.42 0.24
C ASP A 607 -12.39 9.44 -1.26
N ALA A 608 -11.11 9.33 -1.61
CA ALA A 608 -10.56 9.38 -2.97
C ALA A 608 -11.00 8.16 -3.79
N ILE A 609 -12.30 8.06 -4.09
CA ILE A 609 -12.91 6.93 -4.78
C ILE A 609 -13.50 7.42 -6.10
N GLY A 610 -13.02 6.86 -7.20
CA GLY A 610 -13.51 7.22 -8.52
C GLY A 610 -12.71 6.62 -9.67
N VAL A 611 -13.03 7.07 -10.86
CA VAL A 611 -12.39 6.62 -12.10
C VAL A 611 -11.34 7.64 -12.53
N ARG A 612 -10.10 7.19 -12.74
CA ARG A 612 -9.00 8.00 -13.28
C ARG A 612 -8.85 7.72 -14.78
N VAL A 613 -8.67 8.79 -15.57
CA VAL A 613 -8.44 8.72 -17.01
C VAL A 613 -7.13 9.39 -17.34
N THR A 614 -6.21 8.63 -17.90
CA THR A 614 -4.86 9.08 -18.22
C THR A 614 -4.65 9.05 -19.72
N HIS A 615 -4.22 10.17 -20.29
CA HIS A 615 -3.74 10.22 -21.67
C HIS A 615 -2.26 9.84 -21.68
N VAL A 616 -1.91 8.92 -22.58
CA VAL A 616 -0.53 8.46 -22.75
C VAL A 616 -0.06 8.82 -24.16
N ASN A 617 1.06 9.56 -24.23
CA ASN A 617 1.77 9.88 -25.46
C ASN A 617 3.23 9.43 -25.37
N ALA A 618 3.43 8.11 -25.34
CA ALA A 618 4.73 7.47 -25.21
C ALA A 618 5.54 7.40 -26.52
N THR A 619 5.38 8.39 -27.40
CA THR A 619 6.05 8.40 -28.72
C THR A 619 7.58 8.30 -28.56
N LYS A 620 8.21 7.34 -29.24
CA LYS A 620 9.69 7.18 -29.22
C LYS A 620 10.40 8.29 -29.99
N LYS A 621 11.61 8.65 -29.55
CA LYS A 621 12.56 9.39 -30.37
C LYS A 621 12.98 8.55 -31.59
N THR A 622 13.14 9.21 -32.73
CA THR A 622 13.83 8.66 -33.90
C THR A 622 15.34 8.58 -33.64
N GLN A 623 16.05 7.70 -34.36
CA GLN A 623 17.52 7.61 -34.23
C GLN A 623 18.21 8.96 -34.48
N GLU A 624 17.68 9.79 -35.38
CA GLU A 624 18.22 11.13 -35.63
C GLU A 624 18.00 12.06 -34.42
N GLU A 625 16.84 11.99 -33.75
CA GLU A 625 16.59 12.75 -32.51
C GLU A 625 17.51 12.26 -31.39
N ILE A 626 17.74 10.95 -31.28
CA ILE A 626 18.67 10.34 -30.32
C ILE A 626 20.11 10.84 -30.57
N ASP A 627 20.59 10.75 -31.81
CA ASP A 627 21.96 11.14 -32.17
C ASP A 627 22.21 12.66 -32.00
N ASN A 628 21.15 13.47 -32.08
CA ASN A 628 21.21 14.92 -31.93
C ASN A 628 20.96 15.40 -30.49
N ASP A 629 20.41 14.56 -29.62
CA ASP A 629 20.24 14.86 -28.20
C ASP A 629 21.59 14.77 -27.48
N LYS A 630 22.34 15.87 -27.53
CA LYS A 630 23.65 16.00 -26.87
C LYS A 630 23.53 16.31 -25.37
N SER A 631 22.33 16.29 -24.79
CA SER A 631 22.05 17.05 -23.57
C SER A 631 21.80 16.24 -22.29
N GLN A 632 21.61 14.93 -22.34
CA GLN A 632 21.10 14.24 -21.15
C GLN A 632 22.10 13.24 -20.54
N SER A 633 22.26 13.31 -19.22
CA SER A 633 22.88 12.29 -18.36
C SER A 633 21.99 11.07 -18.15
N TYR A 634 20.76 11.09 -18.68
CA TYR A 634 19.73 10.07 -18.56
C TYR A 634 18.96 9.97 -19.89
N PHE A 635 18.99 8.81 -20.54
CA PHE A 635 18.42 8.65 -21.87
C PHE A 635 16.94 8.20 -21.78
N THR A 636 16.02 9.18 -21.73
CA THR A 636 14.60 8.91 -21.96
C THR A 636 14.44 8.62 -23.46
N GLY A 637 14.19 7.37 -23.82
CA GLY A 637 14.00 6.99 -25.23
C GLY A 637 12.72 7.60 -25.84
N PHE A 638 11.93 8.31 -25.03
CA PHE A 638 10.71 9.02 -25.42
C PHE A 638 11.00 10.42 -25.94
N LYS A 639 10.20 10.80 -26.93
CA LYS A 639 10.24 12.11 -27.59
C LYS A 639 9.75 13.22 -26.65
N TYR A 640 8.80 12.90 -25.80
CA TYR A 640 8.17 13.80 -24.85
C TYR A 640 8.61 13.45 -23.43
N ASN A 641 8.65 14.45 -22.56
CA ASN A 641 8.83 14.29 -21.12
C ASN A 641 7.81 15.18 -20.41
N ASN A 642 7.70 15.05 -19.10
CA ASN A 642 6.74 15.83 -18.32
C ASN A 642 7.28 17.20 -17.88
N SER A 643 8.42 17.64 -18.42
CA SER A 643 9.02 18.96 -18.19
C SER A 643 8.86 19.93 -19.36
N GLU A 644 8.25 19.49 -20.47
CA GLU A 644 7.91 20.34 -21.62
C GLU A 644 6.39 20.63 -21.62
N THR A 645 6.02 21.89 -21.43
CA THR A 645 4.67 22.29 -20.99
C THR A 645 3.56 22.23 -22.05
N ASP A 646 3.85 21.82 -23.28
CA ASP A 646 2.86 21.80 -24.38
C ASP A 646 2.49 20.37 -24.85
N GLU A 647 3.40 19.39 -24.75
CA GLU A 647 3.21 17.98 -25.19
C GLU A 647 3.79 17.03 -24.12
N LEU A 648 2.94 16.59 -23.17
CA LEU A 648 3.35 15.73 -22.05
C LEU A 648 3.41 14.26 -22.47
N PHE A 649 4.39 13.53 -21.93
CA PHE A 649 4.48 12.07 -22.08
C PHE A 649 3.25 11.36 -21.52
N ILE A 650 2.76 11.86 -20.37
CA ILE A 650 1.58 11.35 -19.70
C ILE A 650 0.84 12.49 -18.99
N ASP A 651 -0.50 12.52 -19.08
CA ASP A 651 -1.33 13.58 -18.49
C ASP A 651 -2.63 13.00 -17.90
N THR A 652 -2.90 13.26 -16.62
CA THR A 652 -4.19 12.94 -16.00
C THR A 652 -5.23 13.95 -16.45
N MET A 653 -6.20 13.49 -17.24
CA MET A 653 -7.16 14.35 -17.95
C MET A 653 -7.92 15.31 -17.02
N LEU A 654 -8.28 14.87 -15.82
CA LEU A 654 -9.09 15.65 -14.87
C LEU A 654 -8.38 16.86 -14.27
N GLN A 655 -7.06 16.83 -14.11
CA GLN A 655 -6.30 17.87 -13.39
C GLN A 655 -5.90 19.07 -14.28
N LYS A 656 -6.02 18.96 -15.62
CA LYS A 656 -5.64 20.00 -16.61
C LYS A 656 -6.38 21.35 -16.50
N LYS A 657 -7.48 21.42 -15.75
CA LYS A 657 -8.31 22.63 -15.59
C LYS A 657 -8.14 23.34 -14.25
N LEU A 658 -7.46 22.70 -13.31
CA LEU A 658 -7.15 23.26 -12.00
C LEU A 658 -5.98 24.26 -12.14
N THR A 659 -6.01 25.33 -11.36
CA THR A 659 -4.83 26.19 -11.17
C THR A 659 -3.76 25.42 -10.40
N ASP A 660 -2.49 25.86 -10.45
CA ASP A 660 -1.39 25.16 -9.77
C ASP A 660 -1.58 25.14 -8.24
N GLU A 661 -2.23 26.17 -7.69
CA GLU A 661 -2.64 26.23 -6.28
C GLU A 661 -3.76 25.19 -5.98
N GLU A 662 -4.73 25.02 -6.89
CA GLU A 662 -5.77 23.98 -6.80
C GLU A 662 -5.26 22.57 -7.18
N LYS A 663 -4.06 22.39 -7.72
CA LYS A 663 -3.51 21.06 -8.00
C LYS A 663 -2.81 20.49 -6.77
N LEU A 664 -2.09 21.34 -6.05
CA LEU A 664 -1.38 21.01 -4.81
C LEU A 664 -2.33 20.57 -3.69
N GLU A 665 -3.53 21.15 -3.60
CA GLU A 665 -4.51 20.81 -2.58
C GLU A 665 -5.34 19.55 -2.90
N TYR A 666 -5.45 19.13 -4.17
CA TYR A 666 -6.48 18.16 -4.63
C TYR A 666 -5.93 16.83 -5.15
N PHE A 667 -4.69 16.48 -4.81
CA PHE A 667 -4.04 15.20 -5.15
C PHE A 667 -4.94 13.96 -4.90
N ALA A 668 -5.82 14.06 -3.90
CA ALA A 668 -6.65 12.96 -3.41
C ALA A 668 -8.14 13.29 -3.34
N ASP A 669 -8.61 14.45 -3.83
CA ASP A 669 -10.03 14.76 -3.69
C ASP A 669 -10.88 14.03 -4.74
N GLN A 670 -12.09 13.61 -4.34
CA GLN A 670 -13.16 13.08 -5.21
C GLN A 670 -13.50 14.05 -6.37
N ASP A 671 -13.19 15.35 -6.24
CA ASP A 671 -13.30 16.32 -7.33
C ASP A 671 -12.24 16.14 -8.45
N ALA A 672 -11.14 15.41 -8.18
CA ALA A 672 -10.09 15.06 -9.15
C ALA A 672 -10.30 13.69 -9.83
N LEU A 673 -11.36 12.95 -9.45
CA LEU A 673 -11.74 11.66 -10.03
C LEU A 673 -13.13 11.74 -10.69
N TYR A 674 -13.41 10.88 -11.68
CA TYR A 674 -14.75 10.78 -12.25
C TYR A 674 -15.64 9.96 -11.31
N THR A 675 -16.77 10.55 -10.86
CA THR A 675 -17.73 9.90 -9.94
C THR A 675 -19.17 10.02 -10.48
N PRO A 676 -20.16 9.27 -9.95
CA PRO A 676 -21.56 9.42 -10.39
C PRO A 676 -22.16 10.81 -10.12
N THR A 677 -21.61 11.57 -9.17
CA THR A 677 -22.12 12.87 -8.72
C THR A 677 -21.26 14.05 -9.20
N SER A 678 -20.18 13.79 -9.95
CA SER A 678 -19.27 14.82 -10.45
C SER A 678 -19.97 15.76 -11.44
N ASN A 679 -20.62 16.81 -10.92
CA ASN A 679 -21.36 17.81 -11.69
C ASN A 679 -20.44 18.82 -12.39
N LYS A 680 -19.14 18.83 -12.06
CA LYS A 680 -18.14 19.77 -12.59
C LYS A 680 -17.37 19.21 -13.79
N PHE A 681 -17.33 17.88 -13.97
CA PHE A 681 -16.41 17.25 -14.91
C PHE A 681 -17.04 16.03 -15.59
N GLY A 682 -17.48 16.24 -16.83
CA GLY A 682 -17.77 15.18 -17.78
C GLY A 682 -16.84 15.34 -18.99
N ILE A 683 -16.66 14.29 -19.77
CA ILE A 683 -15.92 14.34 -21.05
C ILE A 683 -16.50 15.38 -22.03
N ASP A 684 -17.74 15.82 -21.80
CA ASP A 684 -18.39 16.94 -22.49
C ASP A 684 -17.71 18.30 -22.22
N VAL A 685 -17.01 18.44 -21.09
CA VAL A 685 -16.15 19.60 -20.77
C VAL A 685 -14.83 19.55 -21.56
N TYR A 686 -14.47 18.36 -22.06
CA TYR A 686 -13.28 18.07 -22.88
C TYR A 686 -13.59 17.98 -24.38
N GLN A 687 -14.71 18.54 -24.85
CA GLN A 687 -15.05 18.59 -26.29
C GLN A 687 -13.98 19.25 -27.17
N ASN A 688 -13.11 20.06 -26.56
CA ASN A 688 -11.98 20.74 -27.20
C ASN A 688 -10.62 20.17 -26.80
N TYR A 689 -10.56 19.06 -26.07
CA TYR A 689 -9.30 18.35 -25.86
C TYR A 689 -8.83 17.83 -27.23
N ILE A 690 -7.65 18.27 -27.62
CA ILE A 690 -6.99 17.91 -28.86
C ILE A 690 -5.76 17.13 -28.42
N SER A 691 -5.73 15.86 -28.76
CA SER A 691 -4.53 15.05 -28.62
C SER A 691 -3.51 15.48 -29.68
N ASP A 692 -2.22 15.22 -29.51
CA ASP A 692 -1.15 15.82 -30.33
C ASP A 692 -1.24 15.44 -31.82
N SER A 693 -1.94 14.34 -32.14
CA SER A 693 -2.32 14.00 -33.52
C SER A 693 -3.42 14.89 -34.12
N LEU A 694 -3.76 16.02 -33.48
CA LEU A 694 -4.88 16.91 -33.78
C LEU A 694 -6.25 16.22 -33.76
N GLN A 695 -6.35 15.07 -33.10
CA GLN A 695 -7.60 14.33 -33.02
C GLN A 695 -8.46 14.87 -31.89
N LYS A 696 -9.68 15.26 -32.23
CA LYS A 696 -10.72 15.49 -31.22
C LYS A 696 -10.96 14.19 -30.49
N LEU A 697 -11.08 14.28 -29.17
CA LEU A 697 -11.43 13.17 -28.32
C LEU A 697 -12.62 12.36 -28.89
N PHE A 698 -12.35 11.09 -29.21
CA PHE A 698 -13.17 10.25 -30.10
C PHE A 698 -14.21 9.40 -29.36
N PHE A 699 -14.24 9.47 -28.04
CA PHE A 699 -15.21 8.77 -27.20
C PHE A 699 -15.87 9.74 -26.20
N THR A 700 -16.88 9.27 -25.50
CA THR A 700 -17.41 9.85 -24.27
C THR A 700 -17.43 8.76 -23.20
N MET A 701 -17.33 9.10 -21.93
CA MET A 701 -17.44 8.16 -20.82
C MET A 701 -18.47 8.66 -19.81
N THR A 702 -19.27 7.75 -19.26
CA THR A 702 -20.10 7.95 -18.07
C THR A 702 -19.72 6.93 -17.00
N VAL A 703 -19.78 7.33 -15.73
CA VAL A 703 -19.76 6.41 -14.59
C VAL A 703 -21.21 6.13 -14.24
N ASP A 704 -21.69 4.93 -14.57
CA ASP A 704 -23.09 4.55 -14.44
C ASP A 704 -23.44 4.14 -13.01
N SER A 705 -22.49 3.52 -12.31
CA SER A 705 -22.58 3.17 -10.88
C SER A 705 -21.19 3.02 -10.28
N MET A 706 -21.08 3.12 -8.96
CA MET A 706 -19.82 3.01 -8.23
C MET A 706 -20.07 2.54 -6.80
N ASP A 707 -19.16 1.73 -6.27
CA ASP A 707 -19.08 1.30 -4.87
C ASP A 707 -17.62 1.39 -4.39
N GLU A 708 -17.31 0.95 -3.17
CA GLU A 708 -15.95 1.01 -2.59
C GLU A 708 -14.92 0.13 -3.33
N THR A 709 -15.38 -0.81 -4.15
CA THR A 709 -14.55 -1.85 -4.80
C THR A 709 -14.43 -1.70 -6.32
N GLY A 710 -15.30 -0.89 -6.95
CA GLY A 710 -15.28 -0.71 -8.39
C GLY A 710 -16.30 0.30 -8.91
N ALA A 711 -16.21 0.55 -10.22
CA ALA A 711 -17.14 1.40 -10.95
C ALA A 711 -17.60 0.73 -12.25
N THR A 712 -18.88 0.90 -12.60
CA THR A 712 -19.38 0.57 -13.94
C THR A 712 -19.31 1.82 -14.80
N VAL A 713 -18.58 1.74 -15.92
CA VAL A 713 -18.39 2.83 -16.87
C VAL A 713 -18.96 2.50 -18.25
N THR A 714 -19.63 3.45 -18.89
CA THR A 714 -20.02 3.35 -20.30
C THR A 714 -19.13 4.24 -21.15
N ILE A 715 -18.34 3.61 -22.01
CA ILE A 715 -17.54 4.26 -23.06
C ILE A 715 -18.37 4.27 -24.34
N THR A 716 -18.63 5.44 -24.90
CA THR A 716 -19.37 5.62 -26.15
C THR A 716 -18.49 6.25 -27.22
N PHE A 717 -18.26 5.54 -28.32
CA PHE A 717 -17.50 6.09 -29.44
C PHE A 717 -18.35 7.07 -30.25
N LYS A 718 -17.80 8.25 -30.53
CA LYS A 718 -18.48 9.25 -31.37
C LYS A 718 -18.51 8.74 -32.81
N SER A 719 -19.70 8.72 -33.42
CA SER A 719 -19.79 8.46 -34.86
C SER A 719 -19.02 9.56 -35.60
N LEU A 720 -18.09 9.18 -36.47
CA LEU A 720 -17.44 10.12 -37.40
C LEU A 720 -18.51 10.69 -38.35
N ALA A 721 -19.19 11.74 -37.94
CA ALA A 721 -20.20 12.41 -38.75
C ALA A 721 -19.48 13.20 -39.85
N GLY A 722 -19.30 12.56 -41.01
CA GLY A 722 -18.90 13.26 -42.24
C GLY A 722 -17.68 12.72 -42.99
N SER A 723 -17.62 11.43 -43.30
CA SER A 723 -16.96 10.98 -44.53
C SER A 723 -17.96 10.20 -45.38
N GLY A 724 -18.60 10.92 -46.31
CA GLY A 724 -19.16 10.27 -47.48
C GLY A 724 -18.03 9.48 -48.15
N SER A 725 -18.21 8.16 -48.25
CA SER A 725 -17.31 7.21 -48.93
C SER A 725 -15.82 7.37 -48.63
N ALA A 726 -15.37 6.77 -47.54
CA ALA A 726 -14.13 6.01 -47.59
C ALA A 726 -14.22 4.92 -46.52
N VAL A 727 -14.46 3.68 -46.97
CA VAL A 727 -13.86 2.52 -46.33
C VAL A 727 -12.37 2.85 -46.24
N LEU A 728 -11.86 3.17 -45.05
CA LEU A 728 -10.42 3.14 -44.86
C LEU A 728 -10.04 1.65 -44.90
N PRO A 729 -9.21 1.22 -45.87
CA PRO A 729 -8.92 -0.18 -46.08
C PRO A 729 -8.08 -0.69 -44.91
N TRP A 730 -8.39 -1.92 -44.49
CA TRP A 730 -7.44 -2.79 -43.80
C TRP A 730 -6.11 -2.78 -44.55
N ILE A 731 -5.03 -2.26 -43.94
CA ILE A 731 -3.65 -2.74 -44.05
C ILE A 731 -2.96 -2.49 -42.72
#